data_AF-A0A4Y9FGJ1-F1
#
_entry.id   AF-A0A4Y9FGJ1-F1
#
_cell.length_a   1.000
_cell.length_b   1.000
_cell.length_c   1.000
_cell.angle_alpha   90.00
_cell.angle_beta   90.00
_cell.angle_gamma   90.00
#
_symmetry.space_group_name_H-M   'P 1'
#
loop_
_entity.id
_entity.type
_entity.pdbx_description
1 polymer ?
#
loop_
_entity_poly.entity_id
_entity_poly.type
_entity_poly.pdbx_seq_one_letter_code
_entity_poly.pdbx_strand_id
1 'polypeptide(L)'
;MRFERIAPYTYRIPRQGKMRVDAVFFASEEILKDLEAENYASLQQLMNVATLPGIVEPALAMPDIHWGYGFPIGGVAAFDPETGGVVSPGGVGFDINCLPAGTRVLFHDRYTRPIEEVAKEKEPLLTVWKLGEKPEAGQAFLLLSREGENLVRLRTEGGFVLEATPDHPVYTPEGMRPIGELAPDDRVAVHPFQGFPYEPPPPITLLDEEQARTLGRALGFPQAAEVLKAKGLLPLRADHPHLPVILRLLGYALGDGTLYRSRSRGYLVLYGDEEGLLEAKEDLKRLGFQAGGPYVRIRNHSFRGRTFTYREASLKASSRALFLLLHALGLPEGPKAQTAFALPQWLFSLPAWLKANFLAGLFGAELSAPKWVSGHGYNLASPVLSQSKRKSLLGIGRTFMEDLARLMESLGLEVQSLREELAWEEPADPSHRFKLILRSTPENLRLLYERVGYAYAPQKAWLALVAAFYLRLKMAHLEARETQAEEVLALRQAGLGPKRIATTLDLPRRFVERTLYEKRGGFRPWGFPTFPEFLQRAGPMLFDRVVAMETVPHGGRVYDLSMDHEGHNFVAEGFVVSNCGVRLLASHLTLEDLLPRQRELADTLYRLIPSGVGSERKDVRFSKKELKEILKEGAGWLIRRGFGYPEDLRFIESEGRLPWANPDKISDRAFERGAPQIGTLGSGNHFLEVQYVDEIYDEESAEAFGLFPNQITVLIHTGSRGLGHQVCQDYVERFLKVAPRYGIELVDKQLAAAPIQSPEGQDYLQAMAAAANFAFANRQLIAHFVREAFEAVGYTPRDHGLRVLYDLAHNNAKFEEHGGKRVLVHRKGATRAFGPGHPEIPPEYRRVGQPVLVPGDMGRYSYVLVGTEKAMAVSFGSSCHGAGRKMSRHQAKRVARERNLVKELAERGILVRAATRATVDEEMPEAYKDVSVVVEAVQGAGIGRKVARLRPLIVVKG
;
A
#
# COMPACT_ATOMS: atom_id res chain seq x y z
N MET A 1 7.85 -17.30 -31.28
CA MET A 1 6.62 -18.14 -31.18
C MET A 1 6.25 -18.65 -32.57
N ARG A 2 5.35 -19.64 -32.70
CA ARG A 2 4.67 -19.98 -33.97
C ARG A 2 3.16 -19.93 -33.74
N PHE A 3 2.44 -19.24 -34.62
CA PHE A 3 0.98 -19.21 -34.66
C PHE A 3 0.49 -19.04 -36.10
N GLU A 4 -0.77 -19.35 -36.36
CA GLU A 4 -1.43 -19.29 -37.66
C GLU A 4 -2.81 -18.62 -37.55
N ARG A 5 -3.29 -18.00 -38.62
CA ARG A 5 -4.65 -17.41 -38.67
C ARG A 5 -5.65 -18.48 -39.10
N ILE A 6 -6.56 -18.86 -38.23
CA ILE A 6 -7.56 -19.92 -38.49
C ILE A 6 -8.93 -19.38 -38.92
N ALA A 7 -9.25 -18.13 -38.60
CA ALA A 7 -10.49 -17.45 -39.01
C ALA A 7 -10.31 -15.92 -39.04
N PRO A 8 -11.33 -15.12 -39.42
CA PRO A 8 -11.31 -13.68 -39.18
C PRO A 8 -11.02 -13.36 -37.72
N TYR A 9 -10.06 -12.45 -37.49
CA TYR A 9 -9.60 -12.01 -36.16
C TYR A 9 -9.19 -13.13 -35.19
N THR A 10 -8.97 -14.37 -35.65
CA THR A 10 -8.78 -15.56 -34.80
C THR A 10 -7.50 -16.30 -35.18
N TYR A 11 -6.62 -16.47 -34.20
CA TYR A 11 -5.29 -17.03 -34.36
C TYR A 11 -5.08 -18.21 -33.42
N ARG A 12 -4.34 -19.22 -33.88
CA ARG A 12 -4.04 -20.45 -33.15
C ARG A 12 -2.54 -20.59 -32.94
N ILE A 13 -2.15 -20.92 -31.72
CA ILE A 13 -0.83 -21.41 -31.34
C ILE A 13 -0.97 -22.93 -31.18
N PRO A 14 -0.50 -23.75 -32.15
CA PRO A 14 -0.54 -25.20 -32.02
C PRO A 14 0.28 -25.67 -30.81
N ARG A 15 -0.21 -26.73 -30.16
CA ARG A 15 0.35 -27.32 -28.95
C ARG A 15 1.84 -27.63 -29.07
N GLN A 16 2.66 -26.91 -28.32
CA GLN A 16 4.12 -27.01 -28.33
C GLN A 16 4.70 -27.04 -26.90
N GLY A 17 5.85 -27.70 -26.73
CA GLY A 17 6.48 -27.85 -25.41
C GLY A 17 5.60 -28.63 -24.42
N LYS A 18 5.28 -28.02 -23.27
CA LYS A 18 4.45 -28.62 -22.20
C LYS A 18 2.95 -28.32 -22.31
N MET A 19 2.51 -27.64 -23.36
CA MET A 19 1.08 -27.41 -23.61
C MET A 19 0.33 -28.75 -23.71
N ARG A 20 -0.85 -28.85 -23.10
CA ARG A 20 -1.74 -30.03 -23.17
C ARG A 20 -2.74 -29.93 -24.30
N VAL A 21 -3.19 -28.71 -24.55
CA VAL A 21 -4.17 -28.29 -25.56
C VAL A 21 -3.58 -27.20 -26.45
N ASP A 22 -4.20 -26.95 -27.61
CA ASP A 22 -3.94 -25.74 -28.40
C ASP A 22 -4.34 -24.47 -27.63
N ALA A 23 -3.70 -23.34 -27.98
CA ALA A 23 -4.08 -22.02 -27.49
C ALA A 23 -4.63 -21.15 -28.64
N VAL A 24 -5.68 -20.38 -28.38
CA VAL A 24 -6.37 -19.53 -29.36
C VAL A 24 -6.45 -18.10 -28.83
N PHE A 25 -6.14 -17.12 -29.66
CA PHE A 25 -6.26 -15.71 -29.31
C PHE A 25 -6.96 -14.91 -30.41
N PHE A 26 -7.68 -13.88 -30.00
CA PHE A 26 -8.43 -13.01 -30.89
C PHE A 26 -7.71 -11.65 -31.04
N ALA A 27 -7.51 -11.17 -32.26
CA ALA A 27 -6.74 -9.95 -32.52
C ALA A 27 -7.12 -9.27 -33.85
N SER A 28 -7.06 -7.94 -33.87
CA SER A 28 -6.95 -7.13 -35.09
C SER A 28 -5.49 -6.99 -35.54
N GLU A 29 -5.24 -6.41 -36.71
CA GLU A 29 -3.88 -6.08 -37.15
C GLU A 29 -3.19 -5.00 -36.30
N GLU A 30 -3.94 -4.22 -35.52
CA GLU A 30 -3.40 -3.28 -34.54
C GLU A 30 -3.02 -4.01 -33.24
N ILE A 31 -3.90 -4.89 -32.75
CA ILE A 31 -3.64 -5.72 -31.57
C ILE A 31 -2.46 -6.68 -31.80
N LEU A 32 -2.25 -7.16 -33.04
CA LEU A 32 -1.03 -7.89 -33.39
C LEU A 32 0.25 -7.04 -33.28
N LYS A 33 0.19 -5.74 -33.62
CA LYS A 33 1.34 -4.82 -33.47
C LYS A 33 1.62 -4.50 -32.01
N ASP A 34 0.58 -4.36 -31.18
CA ASP A 34 0.73 -4.28 -29.72
C ASP A 34 1.45 -5.53 -29.18
N LEU A 35 0.98 -6.72 -29.56
CA LEU A 35 1.55 -8.00 -29.13
C LEU A 35 2.98 -8.21 -29.63
N GLU A 36 3.31 -7.75 -30.84
CA GLU A 36 4.68 -7.77 -31.35
C GLU A 36 5.60 -6.78 -30.60
N ALA A 37 5.09 -5.60 -30.24
CA ALA A 37 5.84 -4.60 -29.48
C ALA A 37 6.15 -5.05 -28.03
N GLU A 38 5.31 -5.89 -27.41
CA GLU A 38 5.62 -6.58 -26.15
C GLU A 38 6.30 -7.96 -26.33
N ASN A 39 6.91 -8.23 -27.50
CA ASN A 39 7.63 -9.47 -27.80
C ASN A 39 6.79 -10.76 -27.54
N TYR A 40 5.48 -10.66 -27.73
CA TYR A 40 4.47 -11.71 -27.53
C TYR A 40 4.40 -12.26 -26.09
N ALA A 41 4.80 -11.48 -25.08
CA ALA A 41 4.86 -11.89 -23.67
C ALA A 41 3.51 -12.41 -23.12
N SER A 42 2.39 -11.75 -23.43
CA SER A 42 1.05 -12.16 -23.01
C SER A 42 0.61 -13.48 -23.65
N LEU A 43 1.03 -13.75 -24.90
CA LEU A 43 0.80 -15.05 -25.53
C LEU A 43 1.65 -16.15 -24.90
N GLN A 44 2.82 -15.83 -24.32
CA GLN A 44 3.59 -16.81 -23.56
C GLN A 44 2.91 -17.13 -22.21
N GLN A 45 2.25 -16.16 -21.56
CA GLN A 45 1.37 -16.46 -20.42
C GLN A 45 0.20 -17.36 -20.83
N LEU A 46 -0.43 -17.12 -21.98
CA LEU A 46 -1.48 -17.99 -22.52
C LEU A 46 -0.99 -19.43 -22.79
N MET A 47 0.21 -19.58 -23.37
CA MET A 47 0.85 -20.90 -23.55
C MET A 47 1.15 -21.60 -22.21
N ASN A 48 1.47 -20.85 -21.16
CA ASN A 48 1.68 -21.40 -19.82
C ASN A 48 0.35 -21.87 -19.19
N VAL A 49 -0.75 -21.14 -19.39
CA VAL A 49 -2.10 -21.59 -18.98
C VAL A 49 -2.47 -22.91 -19.64
N ALA A 50 -2.13 -23.08 -20.93
CA ALA A 50 -2.37 -24.30 -21.70
C ALA A 50 -1.64 -25.56 -21.17
N THR A 51 -0.76 -25.47 -20.17
CA THR A 51 -0.11 -26.64 -19.55
C THR A 51 -0.85 -27.21 -18.33
N LEU A 52 -1.89 -26.53 -17.82
CA LEU A 52 -2.53 -26.87 -16.55
C LEU A 52 -3.39 -28.17 -16.62
N PRO A 53 -3.41 -29.02 -15.58
CA PRO A 53 -4.14 -30.30 -15.61
C PRO A 53 -5.65 -30.15 -15.78
N GLY A 54 -6.26 -31.10 -16.50
CA GLY A 54 -7.69 -31.14 -16.81
C GLY A 54 -8.24 -29.91 -17.55
N ILE A 55 -7.39 -29.12 -18.20
CA ILE A 55 -7.83 -28.03 -19.10
C ILE A 55 -8.56 -28.61 -20.31
N VAL A 56 -9.66 -27.97 -20.69
CA VAL A 56 -10.44 -28.26 -21.89
C VAL A 56 -9.96 -27.37 -23.02
N GLU A 57 -9.80 -27.93 -24.21
CA GLU A 57 -9.28 -27.21 -25.37
C GLU A 57 -10.29 -26.17 -25.91
N PRO A 58 -9.87 -24.94 -26.26
CA PRO A 58 -8.52 -24.37 -26.16
C PRO A 58 -8.32 -23.46 -24.93
N ALA A 59 -7.05 -23.18 -24.58
CA ALA A 59 -6.73 -22.02 -23.75
C ALA A 59 -6.96 -20.73 -24.57
N LEU A 60 -7.62 -19.71 -24.00
CA LEU A 60 -8.16 -18.58 -24.76
C LEU A 60 -7.63 -17.22 -24.28
N ALA A 61 -7.45 -16.28 -25.21
CA ALA A 61 -7.27 -14.86 -24.89
C ALA A 61 -8.11 -13.93 -25.79
N MET A 62 -8.78 -12.97 -25.15
CA MET A 62 -9.67 -11.98 -25.75
C MET A 62 -8.89 -10.78 -26.36
N PRO A 63 -9.47 -9.94 -27.25
CA PRO A 63 -8.72 -8.91 -27.99
C PRO A 63 -8.13 -7.77 -27.14
N ASP A 64 -8.60 -7.60 -25.91
CA ASP A 64 -8.06 -6.70 -24.89
C ASP A 64 -6.82 -7.26 -24.17
N ILE A 65 -6.26 -8.38 -24.67
CA ILE A 65 -5.04 -9.03 -24.16
C ILE A 65 -3.89 -8.06 -23.87
N HIS A 66 -3.32 -8.21 -22.67
CA HIS A 66 -2.07 -7.63 -22.20
C HIS A 66 -1.55 -8.39 -20.95
N TRP A 67 -0.30 -8.12 -20.56
CA TRP A 67 0.44 -8.89 -19.54
C TRP A 67 -0.22 -8.87 -18.16
N GLY A 68 -0.28 -10.04 -17.52
CA GLY A 68 -0.94 -10.25 -16.22
C GLY A 68 -0.06 -10.92 -15.16
N TYR A 69 -0.64 -11.92 -14.49
CA TYR A 69 -0.05 -12.69 -13.38
C TYR A 69 -0.48 -14.15 -13.48
N GLY A 70 0.40 -15.03 -13.96
CA GLY A 70 0.05 -16.41 -14.32
C GLY A 70 -0.80 -16.47 -15.58
N PHE A 71 -2.08 -16.09 -15.48
CA PHE A 71 -2.92 -15.80 -16.65
C PHE A 71 -2.69 -14.35 -17.12
N PRO A 72 -2.71 -14.10 -18.44
CA PRO A 72 -2.77 -12.74 -18.98
C PRO A 72 -4.12 -12.08 -18.66
N ILE A 73 -4.18 -10.76 -18.80
CA ILE A 73 -5.47 -10.05 -18.86
C ILE A 73 -6.11 -10.37 -20.22
N GLY A 74 -7.44 -10.50 -20.27
CA GLY A 74 -8.15 -11.11 -21.40
C GLY A 74 -8.11 -12.64 -21.39
N GLY A 75 -7.49 -13.28 -20.40
CA GLY A 75 -7.30 -14.73 -20.33
C GLY A 75 -8.56 -15.49 -19.91
N VAL A 76 -8.85 -16.59 -20.62
CA VAL A 76 -9.95 -17.52 -20.34
C VAL A 76 -9.47 -18.97 -20.45
N ALA A 77 -9.85 -19.84 -19.52
CA ALA A 77 -9.62 -21.28 -19.64
C ALA A 77 -10.70 -22.08 -18.89
N ALA A 78 -11.14 -23.20 -19.47
CA ALA A 78 -12.09 -24.11 -18.86
C ALA A 78 -11.40 -25.36 -18.32
N PHE A 79 -11.80 -25.84 -17.14
CA PHE A 79 -11.24 -27.02 -16.49
C PHE A 79 -12.33 -28.04 -16.14
N ASP A 80 -12.14 -29.29 -16.57
CA ASP A 80 -13.09 -30.39 -16.36
C ASP A 80 -12.75 -31.13 -15.05
N PRO A 81 -13.57 -31.03 -13.99
CA PRO A 81 -13.27 -31.61 -12.68
C PRO A 81 -13.03 -33.11 -12.72
N GLU A 82 -13.74 -33.84 -13.59
CA GLU A 82 -13.70 -35.30 -13.68
C GLU A 82 -12.43 -35.81 -14.38
N THR A 83 -11.69 -34.92 -15.04
CA THR A 83 -10.38 -35.21 -15.66
C THR A 83 -9.20 -34.69 -14.83
N GLY A 84 -9.43 -34.35 -13.56
CA GLY A 84 -8.43 -33.73 -12.69
C GLY A 84 -8.24 -32.23 -12.95
N GLY A 85 -9.28 -31.56 -13.46
CA GLY A 85 -9.32 -30.11 -13.66
C GLY A 85 -9.02 -29.33 -12.38
N VAL A 86 -8.38 -28.19 -12.55
CA VAL A 86 -7.84 -27.38 -11.45
C VAL A 86 -8.55 -26.05 -11.29
N VAL A 87 -8.48 -25.49 -10.09
CA VAL A 87 -8.78 -24.08 -9.83
C VAL A 87 -7.49 -23.33 -9.49
N SER A 88 -7.27 -22.17 -10.10
CA SER A 88 -6.12 -21.29 -9.84
C SER A 88 -6.57 -19.85 -9.53
N PRO A 89 -6.14 -19.23 -8.41
CA PRO A 89 -6.41 -17.83 -8.15
C PRO A 89 -5.67 -16.90 -9.13
N GLY A 90 -4.52 -17.33 -9.68
CA GLY A 90 -3.84 -16.60 -10.76
C GLY A 90 -4.70 -16.43 -12.02
N GLY A 91 -5.63 -17.35 -12.27
CA GLY A 91 -6.62 -17.33 -13.35
C GLY A 91 -7.97 -16.69 -13.01
N VAL A 92 -8.26 -16.46 -11.73
CA VAL A 92 -9.32 -15.52 -11.31
C VAL A 92 -8.80 -14.08 -11.38
N GLY A 93 -7.52 -13.91 -11.06
CA GLY A 93 -6.84 -12.63 -10.97
C GLY A 93 -6.67 -12.15 -9.54
N PHE A 94 -5.48 -11.62 -9.29
CA PHE A 94 -5.30 -10.51 -8.36
C PHE A 94 -5.33 -9.22 -9.16
N ASP A 95 -5.70 -8.13 -8.51
CA ASP A 95 -5.09 -6.84 -8.81
C ASP A 95 -3.65 -6.87 -8.24
N ILE A 96 -2.60 -6.64 -9.04
CA ILE A 96 -1.18 -6.81 -8.63
C ILE A 96 -0.28 -5.71 -9.18
N ASN A 97 0.74 -5.37 -8.39
CA ASN A 97 1.79 -4.38 -8.61
C ASN A 97 3.08 -4.86 -7.90
N CYS A 98 4.34 -4.58 -8.30
CA CYS A 98 5.53 -5.24 -7.68
C CYS A 98 6.86 -4.44 -7.52
N LEU A 99 7.73 -4.94 -6.63
CA LEU A 99 9.07 -4.46 -6.22
C LEU A 99 10.16 -5.55 -6.42
N PRO A 100 11.41 -5.27 -6.81
CA PRO A 100 12.44 -6.30 -7.03
C PRO A 100 13.05 -6.89 -5.74
N ALA A 101 13.78 -8.00 -5.89
CA ALA A 101 14.70 -8.49 -4.86
C ALA A 101 15.70 -7.41 -4.42
N GLY A 102 16.09 -7.42 -3.14
CA GLY A 102 17.01 -6.47 -2.53
C GLY A 102 16.35 -5.22 -1.95
N THR A 103 15.14 -4.86 -2.40
CA THR A 103 14.39 -3.68 -1.92
C THR A 103 14.15 -3.77 -0.41
N ARG A 104 14.67 -2.79 0.35
CA ARG A 104 14.59 -2.77 1.81
C ARG A 104 13.19 -2.36 2.28
N VAL A 105 12.57 -3.25 3.04
CA VAL A 105 11.28 -3.02 3.71
C VAL A 105 11.53 -2.71 5.18
N LEU A 106 10.85 -1.68 5.70
CA LEU A 106 11.05 -1.18 7.07
C LEU A 106 10.14 -1.90 8.08
N PHE A 107 10.76 -2.47 9.11
CA PHE A 107 10.07 -3.12 10.23
C PHE A 107 9.68 -2.11 11.30
N HIS A 108 8.55 -2.37 11.98
CA HIS A 108 8.10 -1.58 13.12
C HIS A 108 9.13 -1.59 14.27
N ASP A 109 9.86 -2.70 14.46
CA ASP A 109 10.97 -2.79 15.42
C ASP A 109 12.29 -2.16 14.90
N ARG A 110 12.18 -1.25 13.94
CA ARG A 110 13.13 -0.16 13.63
C ARG A 110 14.42 -0.64 12.94
N TYR A 111 14.28 -1.66 12.09
CA TYR A 111 15.31 -2.21 11.21
C TYR A 111 14.77 -2.44 9.79
N THR A 112 15.64 -2.75 8.82
CA THR A 112 15.25 -3.11 7.44
C THR A 112 15.73 -4.49 7.03
N ARG A 113 14.95 -5.19 6.19
CA ARG A 113 15.35 -6.43 5.49
C ARG A 113 14.99 -6.35 4.01
N PRO A 114 15.68 -7.10 3.12
CA PRO A 114 15.24 -7.28 1.73
C PRO A 114 13.84 -7.87 1.63
N ILE A 115 13.03 -7.44 0.67
CA ILE A 115 11.65 -7.90 0.50
C ILE A 115 11.53 -9.42 0.31
N GLU A 116 12.50 -10.05 -0.35
CA GLU A 116 12.61 -11.49 -0.53
C GLU A 116 13.07 -12.23 0.74
N GLU A 117 13.44 -11.53 1.81
CA GLU A 117 13.56 -12.07 3.16
C GLU A 117 12.29 -11.86 4.00
N VAL A 118 11.66 -10.68 3.91
CA VAL A 118 10.35 -10.42 4.55
C VAL A 118 9.30 -11.42 4.08
N ALA A 119 9.34 -11.74 2.79
CA ALA A 119 8.73 -12.87 2.09
C ALA A 119 8.74 -14.23 2.80
N LYS A 120 9.73 -14.48 3.66
CA LYS A 120 9.96 -15.77 4.33
C LYS A 120 9.56 -15.74 5.80
N GLU A 121 9.24 -14.56 6.33
CA GLU A 121 8.85 -14.36 7.71
C GLU A 121 7.32 -14.52 7.86
N LYS A 122 6.87 -15.18 8.94
CA LYS A 122 5.43 -15.36 9.16
C LYS A 122 4.86 -14.10 9.82
N GLU A 123 4.00 -13.41 9.07
CA GLU A 123 3.25 -12.24 9.51
C GLU A 123 4.10 -11.08 10.10
N PRO A 124 5.15 -10.61 9.40
CA PRO A 124 6.07 -9.61 9.94
C PRO A 124 5.39 -8.27 10.22
N LEU A 125 5.80 -7.61 11.31
CA LEU A 125 5.24 -6.32 11.74
C LEU A 125 6.06 -5.18 11.12
N LEU A 126 5.47 -4.52 10.13
CA LEU A 126 6.12 -3.49 9.31
C LEU A 126 5.68 -2.09 9.70
N THR A 127 6.45 -1.09 9.26
CA THR A 127 6.02 0.31 9.30
C THR A 127 5.10 0.59 8.12
N VAL A 128 3.91 1.08 8.42
CA VAL A 128 2.87 1.47 7.46
C VAL A 128 2.47 2.93 7.70
N TRP A 129 1.75 3.55 6.77
CA TRP A 129 1.19 4.89 6.96
C TRP A 129 -0.33 4.87 6.97
N LYS A 130 -0.92 5.40 8.05
CA LYS A 130 -2.26 5.99 7.99
C LYS A 130 -2.18 7.22 7.09
N LEU A 131 -2.76 7.08 5.90
CA LEU A 131 -2.44 7.94 4.74
C LEU A 131 -2.83 9.39 5.03
N GLY A 132 -1.84 10.29 5.00
CA GLY A 132 -2.01 11.71 5.34
C GLY A 132 -2.03 12.03 6.84
N GLU A 133 -1.87 11.05 7.74
CA GLU A 133 -1.84 11.27 9.19
C GLU A 133 -0.48 10.97 9.82
N LYS A 134 -0.11 9.69 10.01
CA LYS A 134 1.12 9.30 10.73
C LYS A 134 1.58 7.87 10.38
N PRO A 135 2.86 7.53 10.63
CA PRO A 135 3.32 6.15 10.52
C PRO A 135 2.90 5.34 11.74
N GLU A 136 2.56 4.07 11.55
CA GLU A 136 2.23 3.12 12.62
C GLU A 136 2.64 1.68 12.27
N ALA A 137 2.23 0.72 13.10
CA ALA A 137 2.56 -0.70 12.95
C ALA A 137 1.46 -1.43 12.15
N GLY A 138 1.79 -1.95 10.98
CA GLY A 138 0.88 -2.77 10.17
C GLY A 138 1.48 -4.14 9.91
N GLN A 139 0.70 -5.19 10.08
CA GLN A 139 1.18 -6.56 9.93
C GLN A 139 1.10 -6.97 8.46
N ALA A 140 2.20 -7.39 7.85
CA ALA A 140 2.11 -8.11 6.57
C ALA A 140 1.51 -9.49 6.80
N PHE A 141 0.93 -10.11 5.77
CA PHE A 141 0.45 -11.50 5.87
C PHE A 141 0.99 -12.41 4.79
N LEU A 142 1.09 -11.91 3.56
CA LEU A 142 1.34 -12.76 2.42
C LEU A 142 2.10 -12.05 1.31
N LEU A 143 2.96 -12.83 0.69
CA LEU A 143 3.86 -12.42 -0.38
C LEU A 143 3.30 -12.80 -1.74
N LEU A 144 3.15 -11.83 -2.62
CA LEU A 144 2.96 -12.09 -4.06
C LEU A 144 4.32 -12.01 -4.74
N SER A 145 4.56 -12.80 -5.79
CA SER A 145 5.75 -12.63 -6.62
C SER A 145 5.61 -13.21 -8.02
N ARG A 146 6.21 -12.51 -8.98
CA ARG A 146 6.29 -12.84 -10.43
C ARG A 146 7.71 -12.59 -10.93
N GLU A 147 8.05 -13.07 -12.13
CA GLU A 147 9.22 -12.54 -12.83
C GLU A 147 8.90 -11.16 -13.42
N GLY A 148 9.89 -10.28 -13.55
CA GLY A 148 9.74 -8.95 -14.16
C GLY A 148 10.94 -8.57 -15.03
N GLU A 149 10.68 -8.08 -16.24
CA GLU A 149 11.72 -7.80 -17.24
C GLU A 149 12.25 -6.37 -17.21
N ASN A 150 11.45 -5.42 -16.73
CA ASN A 150 11.79 -4.00 -16.68
C ASN A 150 11.30 -3.37 -15.38
N LEU A 151 12.17 -2.56 -14.78
CA LEU A 151 11.90 -1.74 -13.61
C LEU A 151 12.02 -0.26 -13.98
N VAL A 152 11.43 0.59 -13.15
CA VAL A 152 11.69 2.02 -13.15
C VAL A 152 12.46 2.33 -11.86
N ARG A 153 13.67 2.90 -11.99
CA ARG A 153 14.39 3.48 -10.86
C ARG A 153 14.03 4.95 -10.73
N LEU A 154 13.27 5.26 -9.70
CA LEU A 154 13.00 6.63 -9.24
C LEU A 154 14.11 7.12 -8.32
N ARG A 155 14.53 8.37 -8.44
CA ARG A 155 15.43 9.07 -7.53
C ARG A 155 14.86 10.44 -7.12
N THR A 156 15.03 10.83 -5.86
CA THR A 156 14.52 12.12 -5.32
C THR A 156 15.62 13.11 -4.92
N GLU A 157 15.27 14.37 -4.70
CA GLU A 157 16.17 15.46 -4.28
C GLU A 157 16.78 15.18 -2.90
N GLY A 158 16.02 14.58 -1.97
CA GLY A 158 16.54 14.07 -0.71
C GLY A 158 17.34 12.75 -0.84
N GLY A 159 17.61 12.26 -2.04
CA GLY A 159 18.41 11.04 -2.26
C GLY A 159 17.74 9.75 -1.78
N PHE A 160 16.41 9.65 -1.88
CA PHE A 160 15.72 8.36 -1.82
C PHE A 160 15.73 7.73 -3.21
N VAL A 161 15.77 6.40 -3.27
CA VAL A 161 15.82 5.63 -4.52
C VAL A 161 14.89 4.43 -4.40
N LEU A 162 13.99 4.26 -5.36
CA LEU A 162 13.10 3.11 -5.45
C LEU A 162 13.25 2.46 -6.83
N GLU A 163 13.46 1.16 -6.86
CA GLU A 163 13.26 0.34 -8.06
C GLU A 163 11.97 -0.44 -7.89
N ALA A 164 11.11 -0.43 -8.90
CA ALA A 164 9.81 -1.13 -8.90
C ALA A 164 9.29 -1.35 -10.33
N THR A 165 8.30 -2.22 -10.53
CA THR A 165 7.68 -2.40 -11.87
C THR A 165 6.89 -1.14 -12.25
N PRO A 166 6.74 -0.77 -13.54
CA PRO A 166 6.20 0.54 -13.94
C PRO A 166 4.76 0.83 -13.46
N ASP A 167 4.00 -0.24 -13.18
CA ASP A 167 2.65 -0.26 -12.61
C ASP A 167 2.62 -0.03 -11.08
N HIS A 168 3.75 -0.14 -10.36
CA HIS A 168 3.75 -0.19 -8.90
C HIS A 168 3.46 1.17 -8.23
N PRO A 169 2.31 1.35 -7.55
CA PRO A 169 1.92 2.63 -6.96
C PRO A 169 2.90 3.16 -5.92
N VAL A 170 3.11 4.47 -5.97
CA VAL A 170 3.79 5.29 -4.97
C VAL A 170 2.80 6.38 -4.52
N TYR A 171 2.64 6.57 -3.22
CA TYR A 171 1.79 7.64 -2.69
C TYR A 171 2.40 9.02 -2.95
N THR A 172 1.58 9.96 -3.40
CA THR A 172 1.90 11.34 -3.76
C THR A 172 0.90 12.28 -3.04
N PRO A 173 1.05 13.62 -3.11
CA PRO A 173 0.03 14.52 -2.58
C PRO A 173 -1.33 14.33 -3.27
N GLU A 174 -1.36 13.65 -4.43
CA GLU A 174 -2.54 13.39 -5.22
C GLU A 174 -3.19 12.01 -5.01
N GLY A 175 -2.60 11.14 -4.17
CA GLY A 175 -3.02 9.75 -4.02
C GLY A 175 -1.97 8.75 -4.51
N MET A 176 -2.39 7.51 -4.77
CA MET A 176 -1.50 6.44 -5.23
C MET A 176 -1.29 6.52 -6.74
N ARG A 177 -0.08 6.91 -7.17
CA ARG A 177 0.34 6.99 -8.57
C ARG A 177 1.41 5.93 -8.85
N PRO A 178 1.15 4.91 -9.69
CA PRO A 178 2.18 4.03 -10.27
C PRO A 178 3.52 4.72 -10.54
N ILE A 179 4.61 4.11 -10.07
CA ILE A 179 5.98 4.67 -10.06
C ILE A 179 6.41 5.11 -11.45
N GLY A 180 6.02 4.37 -12.48
CA GLY A 180 6.35 4.71 -13.85
C GLY A 180 5.88 6.12 -14.19
N GLU A 181 4.74 6.56 -13.63
CA GLU A 181 4.05 7.83 -13.88
C GLU A 181 4.70 9.09 -13.37
N LEU A 182 5.75 8.92 -12.59
CA LEU A 182 6.38 10.03 -11.94
C LEU A 182 7.40 10.62 -12.94
N ALA A 183 7.43 11.95 -13.01
CA ALA A 183 8.40 12.69 -13.79
C ALA A 183 9.32 13.47 -12.83
N PRO A 184 10.49 13.95 -13.27
CA PRO A 184 11.18 15.02 -12.57
C PRO A 184 10.23 16.16 -12.23
N ASP A 185 10.39 16.68 -11.01
CA ASP A 185 9.53 17.63 -10.30
C ASP A 185 8.19 17.12 -9.73
N ASP A 186 7.77 15.87 -9.97
CA ASP A 186 6.67 15.27 -9.20
C ASP A 186 7.03 15.10 -7.72
N ARG A 187 6.01 15.01 -6.86
CA ARG A 187 6.19 14.85 -5.42
C ARG A 187 5.75 13.48 -4.92
N VAL A 188 6.60 12.84 -4.12
CA VAL A 188 6.41 11.48 -3.60
C VAL A 188 6.51 11.44 -2.08
N ALA A 189 5.64 10.66 -1.46
CA ALA A 189 5.67 10.42 -0.02
C ALA A 189 6.99 9.71 0.35
N VAL A 190 7.71 10.28 1.31
CA VAL A 190 8.96 9.70 1.82
C VAL A 190 8.90 9.50 3.32
N HIS A 191 9.47 8.39 3.78
CA HIS A 191 9.68 8.10 5.19
C HIS A 191 11.20 8.09 5.50
N PRO A 192 11.76 9.18 6.05
CA PRO A 192 13.22 9.32 6.23
C PRO A 192 13.89 8.35 7.21
N PHE A 193 13.16 7.79 8.17
CA PHE A 193 13.74 6.80 9.08
C PHE A 193 13.92 5.47 8.35
N GLN A 194 15.16 4.97 8.29
CA GLN A 194 15.49 3.71 7.60
C GLN A 194 15.89 2.59 8.57
N GLY A 195 16.16 2.92 9.84
CA GLY A 195 16.76 1.97 10.80
C GLY A 195 18.11 1.43 10.33
N PHE A 196 18.70 0.50 11.08
CA PHE A 196 19.83 -0.27 10.57
C PHE A 196 19.34 -1.50 9.78
N PRO A 197 20.11 -2.01 8.80
CA PRO A 197 19.86 -3.33 8.24
C PRO A 197 19.83 -4.40 9.35
N TYR A 198 19.04 -5.45 9.16
CA TYR A 198 19.03 -6.60 10.06
C TYR A 198 20.37 -7.35 10.03
N GLU A 199 20.94 -7.56 11.21
CA GLU A 199 22.12 -8.39 11.43
C GLU A 199 21.74 -9.49 12.44
N PRO A 200 22.00 -10.79 12.16
CA PRO A 200 21.71 -11.87 13.11
C PRO A 200 22.42 -11.64 14.46
N PRO A 201 21.68 -11.61 15.59
CA PRO A 201 22.30 -11.44 16.90
C PRO A 201 23.23 -12.61 17.28
N PRO A 202 24.27 -12.37 18.10
CA PRO A 202 25.15 -13.45 18.56
C PRO A 202 24.41 -14.44 19.45
N PRO A 203 24.82 -15.71 19.55
CA PRO A 203 24.06 -16.77 20.23
C PRO A 203 24.07 -16.73 21.77
N ILE A 204 24.27 -15.55 22.38
CA ILE A 204 24.39 -15.33 23.82
C ILE A 204 23.04 -15.38 24.55
N THR A 205 23.07 -15.87 25.79
CA THR A 205 21.95 -15.77 26.74
C THR A 205 22.17 -14.56 27.64
N LEU A 206 21.18 -13.67 27.70
CA LEU A 206 21.17 -12.44 28.51
C LEU A 206 20.60 -12.67 29.92
N LEU A 207 19.69 -13.62 30.06
CA LEU A 207 19.14 -14.08 31.33
C LEU A 207 18.65 -15.53 31.20
N ASP A 208 19.26 -16.46 31.94
CA ASP A 208 18.80 -17.86 31.99
C ASP A 208 17.78 -18.12 33.11
N GLU A 209 17.20 -19.33 33.13
CA GLU A 209 16.18 -19.71 34.11
C GLU A 209 16.71 -19.81 35.55
N GLU A 210 17.96 -20.21 35.76
CA GLU A 210 18.54 -20.37 37.09
C GLU A 210 18.92 -19.03 37.70
N GLN A 211 19.53 -18.15 36.90
CA GLN A 211 19.75 -16.74 37.23
C GLN A 211 18.44 -16.07 37.60
N ALA A 212 17.39 -16.22 36.76
CA ALA A 212 16.07 -15.64 37.02
C ALA A 212 15.42 -16.22 38.29
N ARG A 213 15.53 -17.53 38.55
CA ARG A 213 15.05 -18.17 39.79
C ARG A 213 15.79 -17.68 41.03
N THR A 214 17.12 -17.56 40.95
CA THR A 214 17.98 -17.12 42.06
C THR A 214 17.77 -15.65 42.39
N LEU A 215 17.77 -14.76 41.40
CA LEU A 215 17.43 -13.36 41.58
C LEU A 215 15.96 -13.19 42.01
N GLY A 216 15.05 -13.99 41.47
CA GLY A 216 13.64 -14.05 41.90
C GLY A 216 13.49 -14.36 43.38
N ARG A 217 14.23 -15.35 43.91
CA ARG A 217 14.31 -15.63 45.37
C ARG A 217 14.86 -14.42 46.13
N ALA A 218 16.00 -13.88 45.72
CA ALA A 218 16.67 -12.75 46.40
C ALA A 218 15.81 -11.47 46.46
N LEU A 219 14.98 -11.21 45.43
CA LEU A 219 14.07 -10.07 45.40
C LEU A 219 12.78 -10.24 46.22
N GLY A 220 12.51 -11.45 46.73
CA GLY A 220 11.25 -11.81 47.39
C GLY A 220 10.13 -12.22 46.43
N PHE A 221 10.46 -12.57 45.19
CA PHE A 221 9.55 -12.92 44.09
C PHE A 221 9.80 -14.33 43.51
N PRO A 222 9.73 -15.41 44.31
CA PRO A 222 10.18 -16.75 43.89
C PRO A 222 9.47 -17.32 42.65
N GLN A 223 8.20 -16.93 42.40
CA GLN A 223 7.43 -17.36 41.21
C GLN A 223 7.68 -16.51 39.95
N ALA A 224 8.44 -15.41 40.04
CA ALA A 224 8.58 -14.47 38.92
C ALA A 224 9.32 -15.05 37.71
N ALA A 225 10.26 -15.97 37.92
CA ALA A 225 10.94 -16.69 36.83
C ALA A 225 9.97 -17.58 36.04
N GLU A 226 9.13 -18.37 36.73
CA GLU A 226 8.12 -19.21 36.06
C GLU A 226 7.10 -18.36 35.28
N VAL A 227 6.76 -17.16 35.75
CA VAL A 227 5.89 -16.21 35.02
C VAL A 227 6.57 -15.62 33.78
N LEU A 228 7.89 -15.44 33.77
CA LEU A 228 8.63 -15.07 32.57
C LEU A 228 8.71 -16.25 31.58
N LYS A 229 9.00 -17.46 32.06
CA LYS A 229 9.01 -18.69 31.25
C LYS A 229 7.65 -18.98 30.62
N ALA A 230 6.57 -18.84 31.37
CA ALA A 230 5.19 -18.97 30.87
C ALA A 230 4.77 -17.86 29.87
N LYS A 231 5.59 -16.82 29.70
CA LYS A 231 5.45 -15.78 28.65
C LYS A 231 6.45 -15.97 27.50
N GLY A 232 7.21 -17.06 27.49
CA GLY A 232 8.29 -17.29 26.51
C GLY A 232 9.50 -16.36 26.66
N LEU A 233 9.58 -15.59 27.75
CA LEU A 233 10.64 -14.60 27.98
C LEU A 233 11.88 -15.18 28.70
N LEU A 234 11.94 -16.50 28.90
CA LEU A 234 13.11 -17.22 29.41
C LEU A 234 13.32 -18.55 28.67
N PRO A 235 14.59 -18.95 28.41
CA PRO A 235 15.80 -18.15 28.57
C PRO A 235 15.83 -16.98 27.58
N LEU A 236 16.14 -15.76 28.06
CA LEU A 236 16.22 -14.59 27.19
C LEU A 236 17.56 -14.62 26.46
N ARG A 237 17.52 -14.80 25.14
CA ARG A 237 18.69 -14.82 24.27
C ARG A 237 18.73 -13.57 23.38
N ALA A 238 19.90 -13.25 22.84
CA ALA A 238 20.05 -12.05 22.00
C ALA A 238 19.28 -12.12 20.67
N ASP A 239 18.93 -13.33 20.21
CA ASP A 239 18.08 -13.60 19.03
C ASP A 239 16.58 -13.69 19.37
N HIS A 240 16.16 -13.34 20.59
CA HIS A 240 14.76 -13.41 21.01
C HIS A 240 13.90 -12.30 20.35
N PRO A 241 12.75 -12.63 19.73
CA PRO A 241 11.98 -11.69 18.92
C PRO A 241 11.39 -10.51 19.71
N HIS A 242 11.27 -10.60 21.04
CA HIS A 242 10.82 -9.50 21.89
C HIS A 242 11.97 -8.66 22.47
N LEU A 243 13.24 -8.99 22.20
CA LEU A 243 14.36 -8.20 22.68
C LEU A 243 14.34 -6.71 22.23
N PRO A 244 13.94 -6.34 20.99
CA PRO A 244 13.88 -4.93 20.59
C PRO A 244 12.96 -4.10 21.50
N VAL A 245 11.81 -4.67 21.85
CA VAL A 245 10.82 -4.12 22.79
C VAL A 245 11.43 -3.96 24.18
N ILE A 246 12.07 -5.00 24.69
CA ILE A 246 12.73 -5.00 26.01
C ILE A 246 13.82 -3.93 26.06
N LEU A 247 14.59 -3.75 24.98
CA LEU A 247 15.65 -2.75 24.89
C LEU A 247 15.10 -1.31 24.84
N ARG A 248 14.05 -1.04 24.05
CA ARG A 248 13.36 0.28 24.06
C ARG A 248 12.84 0.61 25.46
N LEU A 249 12.14 -0.33 26.10
CA LEU A 249 11.64 -0.18 27.47
C LEU A 249 12.77 0.03 28.48
N LEU A 250 13.88 -0.72 28.39
CA LEU A 250 15.03 -0.58 29.28
C LEU A 250 15.72 0.79 29.12
N GLY A 251 15.95 1.22 27.88
CA GLY A 251 16.57 2.51 27.58
C GLY A 251 15.73 3.70 28.06
N TYR A 252 14.43 3.71 27.74
CA TYR A 252 13.52 4.75 28.22
C TYR A 252 13.36 4.68 29.75
N ALA A 253 13.29 3.48 30.31
CA ALA A 253 13.21 3.30 31.76
C ALA A 253 14.49 3.76 32.49
N LEU A 254 15.66 3.80 31.83
CA LEU A 254 16.88 4.42 32.35
C LEU A 254 16.86 5.96 32.29
N GLY A 255 16.11 6.56 31.37
CA GLY A 255 15.81 8.00 31.34
C GLY A 255 14.66 8.38 32.27
N ASP A 256 13.43 8.46 31.74
CA ASP A 256 12.22 8.89 32.46
C ASP A 256 11.43 7.74 33.13
N GLY A 257 12.06 6.59 33.38
CA GLY A 257 11.48 5.52 34.22
C GLY A 257 11.81 5.58 35.71
N THR A 258 11.12 4.76 36.50
CA THR A 258 11.51 4.38 37.86
C THR A 258 11.04 2.96 38.15
N LEU A 259 11.95 2.11 38.64
CA LEU A 259 11.65 0.77 39.13
C LEU A 259 11.66 0.77 40.66
N TYR A 260 10.61 0.26 41.31
CA TYR A 260 10.54 0.17 42.78
C TYR A 260 9.65 -0.96 43.29
N ARG A 261 9.97 -1.50 44.47
CA ARG A 261 9.11 -2.38 45.25
C ARG A 261 8.29 -1.60 46.26
N SER A 262 7.06 -2.05 46.53
CA SER A 262 6.27 -1.59 47.68
C SER A 262 5.36 -2.71 48.16
N ARG A 263 5.47 -3.05 49.45
CA ARG A 263 4.97 -4.31 50.03
C ARG A 263 5.48 -5.50 49.17
N SER A 264 4.67 -6.53 48.95
CA SER A 264 5.03 -7.70 48.14
C SER A 264 4.86 -7.52 46.62
N ARG A 265 4.92 -6.29 46.09
CA ARG A 265 4.74 -5.98 44.65
C ARG A 265 5.91 -5.16 44.10
N GLY A 266 6.36 -5.52 42.90
CA GLY A 266 7.24 -4.70 42.06
C GLY A 266 6.42 -3.81 41.11
N TYR A 267 6.97 -2.64 40.79
CA TYR A 267 6.36 -1.66 39.89
C TYR A 267 7.40 -1.09 38.92
N LEU A 268 6.98 -0.92 37.67
CA LEU A 268 7.59 0.01 36.73
C LEU A 268 6.65 1.21 36.62
N VAL A 269 7.20 2.41 36.71
CA VAL A 269 6.52 3.66 36.32
C VAL A 269 7.37 4.34 35.26
N LEU A 270 6.73 4.77 34.16
CA LEU A 270 7.32 5.61 33.13
C LEU A 270 6.63 6.97 33.17
N TYR A 271 7.39 8.04 33.00
CA TYR A 271 6.89 9.42 32.86
C TYR A 271 7.17 9.90 31.43
N GLY A 272 6.35 10.82 30.92
CA GLY A 272 6.48 11.28 29.53
C GLY A 272 5.25 12.03 29.03
N ASP A 273 5.13 12.19 27.70
CA ASP A 273 3.90 12.60 27.06
C ASP A 273 2.89 11.43 26.94
N GLU A 274 1.62 11.75 26.78
CA GLU A 274 0.54 10.76 26.86
C GLU A 274 0.51 9.78 25.69
N GLU A 275 0.94 10.20 24.50
CA GLU A 275 0.95 9.34 23.30
C GLU A 275 2.17 8.41 23.32
N GLY A 276 3.35 8.90 23.71
CA GLY A 276 4.54 8.07 23.94
C GLY A 276 4.35 7.04 25.07
N LEU A 277 3.57 7.39 26.10
CA LEU A 277 3.17 6.43 27.14
C LEU A 277 2.11 5.42 26.66
N LEU A 278 1.38 5.69 25.57
CA LEU A 278 0.53 4.69 24.90
C LEU A 278 1.35 3.76 24.00
N GLU A 279 2.37 4.26 23.29
CA GLU A 279 3.35 3.41 22.59
C GLU A 279 4.02 2.42 23.56
N ALA A 280 4.55 2.92 24.69
CA ALA A 280 5.19 2.10 25.72
C ALA A 280 4.21 1.10 26.38
N LYS A 281 2.92 1.42 26.45
CA LYS A 281 1.87 0.52 26.92
C LYS A 281 1.62 -0.63 25.95
N GLU A 282 1.58 -0.36 24.65
CA GLU A 282 1.38 -1.40 23.65
C GLU A 282 2.61 -2.31 23.56
N ASP A 283 3.83 -1.77 23.64
CA ASP A 283 5.05 -2.57 23.75
C ASP A 283 5.08 -3.44 25.03
N LEU A 284 4.60 -2.94 26.18
CA LEU A 284 4.39 -3.77 27.38
C LEU A 284 3.35 -4.89 27.15
N LYS A 285 2.28 -4.62 26.40
CA LYS A 285 1.26 -5.60 26.00
C LYS A 285 1.82 -6.65 25.03
N ARG A 286 2.74 -6.29 24.13
CA ARG A 286 3.53 -7.23 23.29
C ARG A 286 4.38 -8.18 24.15
N LEU A 287 4.93 -7.72 25.28
CA LEU A 287 5.58 -8.59 26.28
C LEU A 287 4.60 -9.38 27.17
N GLY A 288 3.29 -9.31 26.90
CA GLY A 288 2.25 -9.95 27.71
C GLY A 288 2.08 -9.34 29.10
N PHE A 289 2.54 -8.11 29.34
CA PHE A 289 2.32 -7.38 30.59
C PHE A 289 1.21 -6.35 30.47
N GLN A 290 0.40 -6.23 31.53
CA GLN A 290 -0.71 -5.28 31.58
C GLN A 290 -0.31 -4.03 32.37
N ALA A 291 -0.72 -2.87 31.84
CA ALA A 291 -0.56 -1.55 32.46
C ALA A 291 -1.86 -0.74 32.32
N GLY A 292 -2.03 0.27 33.18
CA GLY A 292 -3.20 1.15 33.13
C GLY A 292 -3.27 2.01 31.86
N GLY A 293 -4.23 2.93 31.78
CA GLY A 293 -4.05 4.12 30.95
C GLY A 293 -2.96 5.03 31.55
N PRO A 294 -2.35 5.94 30.78
CA PRO A 294 -1.53 7.00 31.34
C PRO A 294 -2.32 7.82 32.36
N TYR A 295 -1.82 7.90 33.59
CA TYR A 295 -2.40 8.77 34.62
C TYR A 295 -1.83 10.18 34.46
N VAL A 296 -2.69 11.11 34.06
CA VAL A 296 -2.39 12.53 33.90
C VAL A 296 -2.70 13.28 35.19
N ARG A 297 -1.76 14.12 35.65
CA ARG A 297 -1.98 15.10 36.73
C ARG A 297 -1.48 16.48 36.32
N ILE A 298 -2.11 17.50 36.88
CA ILE A 298 -1.62 18.88 36.81
C ILE A 298 -0.90 19.18 38.12
N ARG A 299 0.30 19.75 38.03
CA ARG A 299 1.10 20.22 39.17
C ARG A 299 1.47 21.68 39.02
N ASN A 300 1.35 22.44 40.10
CA ASN A 300 1.93 23.77 40.20
C ASN A 300 3.34 23.63 40.79
N HIS A 301 4.35 23.92 39.99
CA HIS A 301 5.74 23.98 40.40
C HIS A 301 6.11 25.44 40.71
N SER A 302 6.90 25.66 41.75
CA SER A 302 7.56 26.94 42.00
C SER A 302 9.07 26.72 41.92
N PHE A 303 9.75 27.45 41.03
CA PHE A 303 11.19 27.35 40.85
C PHE A 303 11.79 28.75 40.64
N ARG A 304 12.76 29.13 41.49
CA ARG A 304 13.42 30.45 41.46
C ARG A 304 12.43 31.62 41.38
N GLY A 305 11.38 31.58 42.20
CA GLY A 305 10.33 32.61 42.26
C GLY A 305 9.33 32.60 41.11
N ARG A 306 9.47 31.70 40.12
CA ARG A 306 8.50 31.54 39.03
C ARG A 306 7.59 30.35 39.32
N THR A 307 6.29 30.61 39.45
CA THR A 307 5.26 29.57 39.43
C THR A 307 4.95 29.18 38.00
N PHE A 308 4.85 27.89 37.72
CA PHE A 308 4.38 27.36 36.45
C PHE A 308 3.56 26.09 36.66
N THR A 309 2.48 25.97 35.89
CA THR A 309 1.60 24.82 35.89
C THR A 309 2.06 23.83 34.82
N TYR A 310 2.29 22.58 35.20
CA TYR A 310 2.82 21.52 34.35
C TYR A 310 1.87 20.33 34.31
N ARG A 311 1.64 19.78 33.10
CA ARG A 311 0.86 18.56 32.86
C ARG A 311 1.83 17.38 32.83
N GLU A 312 1.75 16.53 33.84
CA GLU A 312 2.61 15.35 34.01
C GLU A 312 1.78 14.09 33.74
N ALA A 313 2.15 13.28 32.75
CA ALA A 313 1.55 11.97 32.51
C ALA A 313 2.48 10.85 32.99
N SER A 314 1.90 9.72 33.42
CA SER A 314 2.66 8.57 33.93
C SER A 314 1.97 7.23 33.64
N LEU A 315 2.70 6.27 33.08
CA LEU A 315 2.23 4.89 32.89
C LEU A 315 2.73 4.03 34.05
N LYS A 316 1.84 3.25 34.68
CA LYS A 316 2.20 2.34 35.78
C LYS A 316 1.85 0.89 35.44
N ALA A 317 2.87 0.03 35.47
CA ALA A 317 2.75 -1.42 35.39
C ALA A 317 3.11 -2.04 36.74
N SER A 318 2.36 -3.07 37.18
CA SER A 318 2.65 -3.81 38.40
C SER A 318 2.81 -5.30 38.09
N SER A 319 4.06 -5.76 38.06
CA SER A 319 4.39 -7.15 37.75
C SER A 319 5.73 -7.50 38.40
N ARG A 320 5.75 -8.57 39.19
CA ARG A 320 6.98 -9.13 39.79
C ARG A 320 7.93 -9.65 38.73
N ALA A 321 7.38 -10.19 37.63
CA ALA A 321 8.13 -10.75 36.51
C ALA A 321 8.78 -9.64 35.66
N LEU A 322 8.04 -8.56 35.36
CA LEU A 322 8.59 -7.39 34.67
C LEU A 322 9.68 -6.69 35.50
N PHE A 323 9.47 -6.60 36.82
CA PHE A 323 10.49 -6.09 37.74
C PHE A 323 11.75 -6.97 37.69
N LEU A 324 11.61 -8.29 37.84
CA LEU A 324 12.72 -9.25 37.77
C LEU A 324 13.50 -9.11 36.44
N LEU A 325 12.78 -9.07 35.32
CA LEU A 325 13.35 -8.97 33.97
C LEU A 325 14.19 -7.69 33.80
N LEU A 326 13.60 -6.52 34.05
CA LEU A 326 14.31 -5.25 33.84
C LEU A 326 15.45 -5.06 34.84
N HIS A 327 15.29 -5.53 36.09
CA HIS A 327 16.35 -5.46 37.10
C HIS A 327 17.54 -6.36 36.75
N ALA A 328 17.28 -7.59 36.28
CA ALA A 328 18.32 -8.50 35.79
C ALA A 328 19.11 -7.91 34.60
N LEU A 329 18.42 -7.16 33.74
CA LEU A 329 19.01 -6.45 32.60
C LEU A 329 19.66 -5.10 32.98
N GLY A 330 19.82 -4.81 34.26
CA GLY A 330 20.60 -3.68 34.78
C GLY A 330 19.80 -2.42 35.13
N LEU A 331 18.46 -2.46 35.13
CA LEU A 331 17.65 -1.32 35.57
C LEU A 331 17.74 -1.17 37.12
N PRO A 332 18.27 -0.05 37.64
CA PRO A 332 18.39 0.18 39.09
C PRO A 332 17.02 0.28 39.77
N GLU A 333 16.94 -0.20 41.00
CA GLU A 333 15.83 0.14 41.91
C GLU A 333 16.05 1.54 42.50
N GLY A 334 14.98 2.33 42.62
CA GLY A 334 14.97 3.61 43.30
C GLY A 334 15.48 4.83 42.49
N PRO A 335 15.82 5.94 43.17
CA PRO A 335 16.18 7.20 42.51
C PRO A 335 17.56 7.15 41.86
N LYS A 336 17.61 7.11 40.51
CA LYS A 336 18.84 6.98 39.71
C LYS A 336 19.97 7.97 40.02
N ALA A 337 19.65 9.17 40.49
CA ALA A 337 20.66 10.15 40.92
C ALA A 337 21.43 9.69 42.17
N GLN A 338 20.81 8.83 42.99
CA GLN A 338 21.28 8.29 44.27
C GLN A 338 21.62 6.78 44.20
N THR A 339 21.25 6.07 43.13
CA THR A 339 21.61 4.67 42.90
C THR A 339 22.84 4.53 42.00
N ALA A 340 23.78 3.66 42.39
CA ALA A 340 24.89 3.24 41.54
C ALA A 340 24.42 2.25 40.45
N PHE A 341 24.80 2.47 39.19
CA PHE A 341 24.58 1.56 38.07
C PHE A 341 25.57 1.87 36.94
N ALA A 342 25.83 0.89 36.07
CA ALA A 342 26.68 0.99 34.89
C ALA A 342 25.94 0.46 33.66
N LEU A 343 26.51 0.61 32.46
CA LEU A 343 25.89 0.06 31.24
C LEU A 343 26.13 -1.46 31.17
N PRO A 344 25.11 -2.29 30.87
CA PRO A 344 25.28 -3.74 30.76
C PRO A 344 26.25 -4.09 29.63
N GLN A 345 27.35 -4.79 29.94
CA GLN A 345 28.43 -5.00 28.95
C GLN A 345 28.01 -5.87 27.75
N TRP A 346 26.99 -6.72 27.90
CA TRP A 346 26.40 -7.48 26.79
C TRP A 346 25.73 -6.59 25.72
N LEU A 347 25.41 -5.32 26.04
CA LEU A 347 24.83 -4.39 25.07
C LEU A 347 25.82 -4.01 23.96
N PHE A 348 27.13 -4.04 24.26
CA PHE A 348 28.18 -3.75 23.27
C PHE A 348 28.38 -4.88 22.25
N SER A 349 28.03 -6.13 22.57
CA SER A 349 28.12 -7.26 21.64
C SER A 349 26.87 -7.45 20.76
N LEU A 350 25.79 -6.70 21.00
CA LEU A 350 24.60 -6.75 20.14
C LEU A 350 24.84 -6.07 18.78
N PRO A 351 24.13 -6.52 17.71
CA PRO A 351 24.13 -5.85 16.40
C PRO A 351 23.59 -4.42 16.44
N ALA A 352 23.86 -3.66 15.38
CA ALA A 352 23.60 -2.22 15.31
C ALA A 352 22.12 -1.87 15.56
N TRP A 353 21.21 -2.64 14.98
CA TRP A 353 19.76 -2.42 15.07
C TRP A 353 19.17 -2.67 16.48
N LEU A 354 19.74 -3.58 17.27
CA LEU A 354 19.34 -3.80 18.67
C LEU A 354 19.86 -2.68 19.59
N LYS A 355 21.13 -2.28 19.42
CA LYS A 355 21.71 -1.11 20.11
C LYS A 355 20.91 0.17 19.82
N ALA A 356 20.50 0.36 18.57
CA ALA A 356 19.67 1.48 18.16
C ALA A 356 18.28 1.48 18.82
N ASN A 357 17.69 0.31 19.10
CA ASN A 357 16.44 0.22 19.86
C ASN A 357 16.61 0.64 21.33
N PHE A 358 17.69 0.22 22.00
CA PHE A 358 18.03 0.72 23.34
C PHE A 358 18.19 2.25 23.35
N LEU A 359 19.01 2.78 22.43
CA LEU A 359 19.28 4.21 22.35
C LEU A 359 18.04 5.02 21.98
N ALA A 360 17.18 4.54 21.08
CA ALA A 360 15.93 5.23 20.71
C ALA A 360 14.99 5.44 21.91
N GLY A 361 14.90 4.46 22.81
CA GLY A 361 14.17 4.60 24.07
C GLY A 361 14.83 5.61 25.01
N LEU A 362 16.15 5.49 25.23
CA LEU A 362 16.89 6.43 26.07
C LEU A 362 16.84 7.87 25.54
N PHE A 363 16.85 8.04 24.22
CA PHE A 363 16.73 9.33 23.54
C PHE A 363 15.29 9.89 23.62
N GLY A 364 14.29 9.00 23.56
CA GLY A 364 12.89 9.31 23.84
C GLY A 364 12.72 10.10 25.13
N ALA A 365 13.40 9.67 26.19
CA ALA A 365 13.52 10.39 27.46
C ALA A 365 14.54 11.56 27.42
N GLU A 366 15.83 11.27 27.49
CA GLU A 366 16.88 12.21 27.93
C GLU A 366 17.55 13.02 26.81
N LEU A 367 17.41 12.63 25.54
CA LEU A 367 18.01 13.36 24.42
C LEU A 367 17.14 14.57 24.04
N SER A 368 17.76 15.73 23.89
CA SER A 368 17.09 16.95 23.42
C SER A 368 16.53 16.78 22.01
N ALA A 369 15.23 17.05 21.82
CA ALA A 369 14.58 17.08 20.51
C ALA A 369 15.34 17.97 19.49
N PRO A 370 15.22 17.70 18.17
CA PRO A 370 15.88 18.49 17.13
C PRO A 370 15.59 19.99 17.24
N LYS A 371 16.65 20.80 17.22
CA LYS A 371 16.61 22.26 17.36
C LYS A 371 17.57 22.90 16.36
N TRP A 372 17.37 24.18 16.07
CA TRP A 372 18.22 24.98 15.19
C TRP A 372 19.15 25.89 15.97
N VAL A 373 20.24 26.32 15.33
CA VAL A 373 21.15 27.33 15.86
C VAL A 373 20.46 28.69 15.85
N SER A 374 20.30 29.28 17.04
CA SER A 374 19.73 30.61 17.25
C SER A 374 20.51 31.68 16.50
N GLY A 375 19.79 32.59 15.85
CA GLY A 375 20.36 33.72 15.09
C GLY A 375 20.48 33.46 13.57
N HIS A 376 20.44 32.22 13.09
CA HIS A 376 20.46 31.96 11.64
C HIS A 376 19.65 30.75 11.13
N GLY A 377 19.26 29.78 11.96
CA GLY A 377 18.27 28.74 11.58
C GLY A 377 18.70 27.66 10.56
N TYR A 378 19.71 27.91 9.72
CA TYR A 378 20.19 26.98 8.68
C TYR A 378 20.92 25.73 9.20
N ASN A 379 21.43 25.76 10.42
CA ASN A 379 22.10 24.61 11.05
C ASN A 379 21.25 24.09 12.19
N LEU A 380 21.23 22.77 12.36
CA LEU A 380 20.73 22.16 13.59
C LEU A 380 21.77 22.31 14.70
N ALA A 381 21.30 22.51 15.93
CA ALA A 381 22.15 22.59 17.12
C ALA A 381 22.55 21.20 17.60
N SER A 382 23.70 21.08 18.26
CA SER A 382 24.18 19.83 18.86
C SER A 382 23.12 19.22 19.80
N PRO A 383 22.67 17.98 19.55
CA PRO A 383 21.84 17.24 20.48
C PRO A 383 22.59 17.01 21.80
N VAL A 384 21.88 17.15 22.92
CA VAL A 384 22.45 16.95 24.26
C VAL A 384 21.62 15.92 24.99
N LEU A 385 22.26 14.83 25.41
CA LEU A 385 21.73 13.88 26.38
C LEU A 385 22.19 14.31 27.76
N SER A 386 21.28 14.43 28.73
CA SER A 386 21.60 14.77 30.11
C SER A 386 21.47 13.55 31.03
N GLN A 387 22.19 13.56 32.15
CA GLN A 387 21.83 12.76 33.32
C GLN A 387 22.32 13.47 34.59
N SER A 388 21.53 13.42 35.66
CA SER A 388 21.91 13.98 36.97
C SER A 388 22.28 12.89 37.97
N LYS A 389 23.36 13.13 38.72
CA LYS A 389 23.88 12.29 39.81
C LYS A 389 24.14 13.13 41.05
N ARG A 390 24.28 12.45 42.20
CA ARG A 390 24.84 13.01 43.43
C ARG A 390 26.37 13.07 43.38
N LYS A 391 26.98 13.98 44.15
CA LYS A 391 28.44 14.15 44.25
C LYS A 391 29.11 12.86 44.72
N SER A 392 28.45 12.14 45.62
CA SER A 392 28.84 10.81 46.11
C SER A 392 28.99 9.72 45.02
N LEU A 393 28.39 9.90 43.83
CA LEU A 393 28.36 8.92 42.75
C LEU A 393 28.98 9.40 41.43
N LEU A 394 29.78 10.48 41.47
CA LEU A 394 30.32 11.12 40.26
C LEU A 394 31.16 10.19 39.37
N GLY A 395 32.05 9.36 39.95
CA GLY A 395 32.87 8.44 39.16
C GLY A 395 32.02 7.43 38.38
N ILE A 396 31.02 6.84 39.03
CA ILE A 396 30.09 5.88 38.42
C ILE A 396 29.21 6.57 37.35
N GLY A 397 28.76 7.79 37.63
CA GLY A 397 28.04 8.62 36.65
C GLY A 397 28.87 8.91 35.41
N ARG A 398 30.14 9.29 35.60
CA ARG A 398 31.09 9.55 34.50
C ARG A 398 31.31 8.31 33.64
N THR A 399 31.64 7.16 34.25
CA THR A 399 31.81 5.90 33.51
C THR A 399 30.55 5.48 32.76
N PHE A 400 29.35 5.65 33.34
CA PHE A 400 28.09 5.39 32.62
C PHE A 400 27.91 6.30 31.38
N MET A 401 28.28 7.57 31.48
CA MET A 401 28.19 8.52 30.35
C MET A 401 29.28 8.28 29.29
N GLU A 402 30.45 7.79 29.69
CA GLU A 402 31.53 7.33 28.80
C GLU A 402 31.16 6.00 28.11
N ASP A 403 30.50 5.07 28.81
CA ASP A 403 29.91 3.85 28.22
C ASP A 403 28.83 4.19 27.17
N LEU A 404 27.96 5.17 27.45
CA LEU A 404 26.99 5.66 26.48
C LEU A 404 27.65 6.32 25.26
N ALA A 405 28.75 7.04 25.45
CA ALA A 405 29.54 7.59 24.34
C ALA A 405 30.08 6.45 23.45
N ARG A 406 30.76 5.47 24.04
CA ARG A 406 31.28 4.29 23.32
C ARG A 406 30.18 3.48 22.63
N LEU A 407 28.98 3.41 23.19
CA LEU A 407 27.85 2.72 22.56
C LEU A 407 27.36 3.49 21.31
N MET A 408 27.25 4.81 21.39
CA MET A 408 26.90 5.67 20.25
C MET A 408 27.98 5.61 19.15
N GLU A 409 29.25 5.68 19.53
CA GLU A 409 30.40 5.55 18.63
C GLU A 409 30.41 4.17 17.94
N SER A 410 29.98 3.10 18.62
CA SER A 410 29.81 1.77 18.01
C SER A 410 28.69 1.66 16.96
N LEU A 411 27.88 2.73 16.80
CA LEU A 411 26.92 2.92 15.71
C LEU A 411 27.38 3.95 14.67
N GLY A 412 28.61 4.45 14.78
CA GLY A 412 29.16 5.52 13.95
C GLY A 412 28.76 6.94 14.38
N LEU A 413 28.07 7.12 15.50
CA LEU A 413 27.67 8.45 15.99
C LEU A 413 28.83 9.17 16.67
N GLU A 414 29.10 10.40 16.25
CA GLU A 414 30.15 11.23 16.83
C GLU A 414 29.69 11.97 18.09
N VAL A 415 30.39 11.75 19.19
CA VAL A 415 30.33 12.56 20.40
C VAL A 415 31.31 13.74 20.29
N GLN A 416 30.84 14.95 20.57
CA GLN A 416 31.67 16.17 20.57
C GLN A 416 32.35 16.42 21.92
N SER A 417 31.65 16.21 23.03
CA SER A 417 32.21 16.33 24.38
C SER A 417 31.26 15.79 25.45
N LEU A 418 31.81 15.23 26.52
CA LEU A 418 31.13 15.06 27.81
C LEU A 418 31.46 16.26 28.70
N ARG A 419 30.43 16.92 29.25
CA ARG A 419 30.57 18.00 30.25
C ARG A 419 29.93 17.60 31.56
N GLU A 420 30.44 18.17 32.65
CA GLU A 420 29.89 18.05 34.00
C GLU A 420 29.65 19.45 34.56
N GLU A 421 28.45 19.69 35.10
CA GLU A 421 28.04 20.99 35.63
C GLU A 421 27.33 20.83 36.98
N LEU A 422 27.55 21.75 37.93
CA LEU A 422 26.78 21.81 39.17
C LEU A 422 25.32 22.18 38.84
N ALA A 423 24.36 21.33 39.23
CA ALA A 423 22.96 21.47 38.83
C ALA A 423 22.06 21.96 39.97
N TRP A 424 22.30 21.51 41.20
CA TRP A 424 21.57 21.98 42.38
C TRP A 424 22.38 21.78 43.68
N GLU A 425 22.30 22.78 44.56
CA GLU A 425 22.98 22.83 45.85
C GLU A 425 22.06 22.29 46.96
N GLU A 426 22.23 21.02 47.29
CA GLU A 426 21.82 20.51 48.60
C GLU A 426 23.05 20.61 49.54
N PRO A 427 22.92 21.10 50.80
CA PRO A 427 24.09 21.47 51.62
C PRO A 427 25.09 20.35 51.94
N ALA A 428 24.73 19.07 51.75
CA ALA A 428 25.58 17.91 52.06
C ALA A 428 26.03 17.11 50.82
N ASP A 429 25.14 16.87 49.85
CA ASP A 429 25.43 16.07 48.66
C ASP A 429 24.80 16.72 47.40
N PRO A 430 25.45 17.74 46.81
CA PRO A 430 24.86 18.50 45.70
C PRO A 430 24.68 17.62 44.45
N SER A 431 23.70 17.97 43.62
CA SER A 431 23.50 17.27 42.35
C SER A 431 24.32 17.92 41.24
N HIS A 432 25.09 17.08 40.56
CA HIS A 432 25.79 17.41 39.33
C HIS A 432 24.98 16.88 38.13
N ARG A 433 25.09 17.54 36.98
CA ARG A 433 24.51 17.10 35.71
C ARG A 433 25.62 16.86 34.71
N PHE A 434 25.70 15.64 34.21
CA PHE A 434 26.43 15.30 33.02
C PHE A 434 25.64 15.71 31.78
N LYS A 435 26.34 16.18 30.75
CA LYS A 435 25.81 16.50 29.42
C LYS A 435 26.71 15.87 28.36
N LEU A 436 26.19 14.87 27.66
CA LEU A 436 26.84 14.31 26.47
C LEU A 436 26.35 15.09 25.26
N ILE A 437 27.27 15.77 24.58
CA ILE A 437 26.97 16.64 23.43
C ILE A 437 27.39 15.88 22.17
N LEU A 438 26.45 15.60 21.27
CA LEU A 438 26.71 14.95 19.98
C LEU A 438 27.18 15.99 18.95
N ARG A 439 28.03 15.62 17.99
CA ARG A 439 28.51 16.56 16.96
C ARG A 439 27.35 16.99 16.05
N SER A 440 27.24 18.30 15.80
CA SER A 440 26.20 18.87 14.93
C SER A 440 26.55 18.90 13.43
N THR A 441 27.40 17.97 12.97
CA THR A 441 27.69 17.76 11.54
C THR A 441 26.45 17.21 10.84
N PRO A 442 26.11 17.64 9.60
CA PRO A 442 24.94 17.14 8.88
C PRO A 442 24.92 15.61 8.79
N GLU A 443 26.08 14.99 8.61
CA GLU A 443 26.29 13.56 8.42
C GLU A 443 25.95 12.78 9.70
N ASN A 444 26.47 13.24 10.85
CA ASN A 444 26.21 12.65 12.17
C ASN A 444 24.75 12.82 12.59
N LEU A 445 24.17 14.00 12.34
CA LEU A 445 22.76 14.24 12.64
C LEU A 445 21.82 13.46 11.71
N ARG A 446 22.21 13.25 10.45
CA ARG A 446 21.48 12.37 9.51
C ARG A 446 21.53 10.93 10.00
N LEU A 447 22.72 10.43 10.38
CA LEU A 447 22.89 9.09 10.95
C LEU A 447 22.04 8.91 12.22
N LEU A 448 22.09 9.89 13.13
CA LEU A 448 21.27 9.92 14.35
C LEU A 448 19.78 9.79 14.05
N TYR A 449 19.23 10.64 13.17
CA TYR A 449 17.79 10.69 12.96
C TYR A 449 17.26 9.63 12.00
N GLU A 450 18.05 9.12 11.06
CA GLU A 450 17.62 8.07 10.11
C GLU A 450 17.80 6.65 10.63
N ARG A 451 18.81 6.41 11.50
CA ARG A 451 19.14 5.05 11.97
C ARG A 451 18.75 4.79 13.42
N VAL A 452 18.75 5.81 14.29
CA VAL A 452 18.41 5.66 15.72
C VAL A 452 17.10 6.37 16.08
N GLY A 453 16.95 7.66 15.79
CA GLY A 453 15.72 8.43 16.05
C GLY A 453 15.29 8.41 17.53
N TYR A 454 13.98 8.38 17.76
CA TYR A 454 13.36 8.37 19.09
C TYR A 454 12.26 7.30 19.17
N ALA A 455 11.91 6.86 20.37
CA ALA A 455 10.76 5.99 20.67
C ALA A 455 10.07 6.45 21.98
N TYR A 456 8.77 6.22 22.13
CA TYR A 456 7.95 6.67 23.27
C TYR A 456 7.99 8.19 23.49
N ALA A 457 8.16 8.93 22.39
CA ALA A 457 8.21 10.39 22.34
C ALA A 457 7.81 10.88 20.93
N PRO A 458 6.53 10.78 20.54
CA PRO A 458 6.09 10.94 19.15
C PRO A 458 6.44 12.30 18.56
N GLN A 459 6.36 13.37 19.35
CA GLN A 459 6.77 14.71 18.93
C GLN A 459 8.28 14.82 18.63
N LYS A 460 9.14 14.11 19.39
CA LYS A 460 10.58 14.04 19.10
C LYS A 460 10.85 13.21 17.84
N ALA A 461 10.14 12.10 17.68
CA ALA A 461 10.24 11.23 16.50
C ALA A 461 9.81 11.95 15.21
N TRP A 462 8.68 12.65 15.23
CA TRP A 462 8.23 13.49 14.12
C TRP A 462 9.25 14.57 13.76
N LEU A 463 9.71 15.34 14.74
CA LEU A 463 10.77 16.35 14.52
C LEU A 463 12.07 15.73 13.97
N ALA A 464 12.37 14.47 14.30
CA ALA A 464 13.52 13.75 13.75
C ALA A 464 13.32 13.36 12.28
N LEU A 465 12.13 12.94 11.86
CA LEU A 465 11.81 12.71 10.45
C LEU A 465 11.97 14.01 9.64
N VAL A 466 11.40 15.12 10.13
CA VAL A 466 11.54 16.45 9.50
C VAL A 466 13.01 16.89 9.45
N ALA A 467 13.77 16.65 10.53
CA ALA A 467 15.20 17.00 10.60
C ALA A 467 16.07 16.15 9.65
N ALA A 468 15.85 14.84 9.58
CA ALA A 468 16.53 13.95 8.62
C ALA A 468 16.28 14.41 7.18
N PHE A 469 15.02 14.70 6.83
CA PHE A 469 14.66 15.16 5.50
C PHE A 469 15.24 16.54 5.17
N TYR A 470 15.22 17.49 6.12
CA TYR A 470 15.89 18.78 5.98
C TYR A 470 17.39 18.63 5.73
N LEU A 471 18.06 17.73 6.45
CA LEU A 471 19.50 17.46 6.28
C LEU A 471 19.79 16.83 4.91
N ARG A 472 18.99 15.86 4.45
CA ARG A 472 19.10 15.27 3.10
C ARG A 472 19.04 16.33 2.01
N LEU A 473 17.98 17.12 1.97
CA LEU A 473 17.80 18.19 0.98
C LEU A 473 18.93 19.24 1.07
N LYS A 474 19.41 19.55 2.28
CA LYS A 474 20.50 20.51 2.49
C LYS A 474 21.84 19.97 1.99
N MET A 475 22.14 18.70 2.22
CA MET A 475 23.36 18.04 1.75
C MET A 475 23.37 17.99 0.22
N ALA A 476 22.28 17.51 -0.40
CA ALA A 476 22.12 17.51 -1.86
C ALA A 476 22.25 18.93 -2.47
N HIS A 477 21.70 19.96 -1.81
CA HIS A 477 21.88 21.34 -2.24
C HIS A 477 23.34 21.81 -2.16
N LEU A 478 24.09 21.42 -1.12
CA LEU A 478 25.50 21.79 -0.97
C LEU A 478 26.38 21.05 -1.99
N GLU A 479 26.17 19.75 -2.17
CA GLU A 479 26.83 18.91 -3.19
C GLU A 479 26.62 19.50 -4.60
N ALA A 480 25.39 19.84 -4.97
CA ALA A 480 25.08 20.47 -6.26
C ALA A 480 25.77 21.85 -6.45
N ARG A 481 25.99 22.62 -5.38
CA ARG A 481 26.78 23.88 -5.45
C ARG A 481 28.28 23.64 -5.58
N GLU A 482 28.78 22.51 -5.11
CA GLU A 482 30.18 22.10 -5.24
C GLU A 482 30.47 21.66 -6.69
N THR A 483 29.63 20.79 -7.29
CA THR A 483 29.74 20.41 -8.70
C THR A 483 29.66 21.64 -9.64
N GLN A 484 28.72 22.56 -9.40
CA GLN A 484 28.64 23.84 -10.13
C GLN A 484 29.89 24.73 -9.98
N ALA A 485 30.69 24.54 -8.93
CA ALA A 485 31.96 25.25 -8.76
C ALA A 485 33.12 24.56 -9.48
N GLU A 486 33.14 23.23 -9.51
CA GLU A 486 34.10 22.44 -10.30
C GLU A 486 33.93 22.70 -11.80
N GLU A 487 32.70 22.73 -12.31
CA GLU A 487 32.39 23.12 -13.70
C GLU A 487 32.87 24.54 -14.04
N VAL A 488 32.65 25.50 -13.14
CA VAL A 488 33.14 26.88 -13.29
C VAL A 488 34.68 26.93 -13.35
N LEU A 489 35.37 26.10 -12.55
CA LEU A 489 36.83 26.02 -12.57
C LEU A 489 37.34 25.34 -13.84
N ALA A 490 36.70 24.25 -14.29
CA ALA A 490 37.03 23.55 -15.54
C ALA A 490 36.85 24.45 -16.77
N LEU A 491 35.71 25.14 -16.90
CA LEU A 491 35.50 26.11 -17.99
C LEU A 491 36.46 27.30 -17.91
N ARG A 492 36.92 27.68 -16.71
CA ARG A 492 37.96 28.72 -16.56
C ARG A 492 39.34 28.23 -17.00
N GLN A 493 39.69 26.97 -16.73
CA GLN A 493 40.91 26.34 -17.25
C GLN A 493 40.87 26.20 -18.78
N ALA A 494 39.69 25.91 -19.34
CA ALA A 494 39.42 25.96 -20.78
C ALA A 494 39.41 27.39 -21.39
N GLY A 495 39.85 28.42 -20.64
CA GLY A 495 40.08 29.77 -21.12
C GLY A 495 38.88 30.70 -21.15
N LEU A 496 37.68 30.27 -20.72
CA LEU A 496 36.49 31.13 -20.77
C LEU A 496 36.59 32.29 -19.76
N GLY A 497 36.08 33.45 -20.17
CA GLY A 497 35.93 34.62 -19.29
C GLY A 497 34.72 34.49 -18.35
N PRO A 498 34.73 35.06 -17.12
CA PRO A 498 33.67 34.86 -16.13
C PRO A 498 32.25 35.16 -16.62
N LYS A 499 32.07 36.21 -17.44
CA LYS A 499 30.77 36.53 -18.07
C LYS A 499 30.27 35.40 -18.98
N ARG A 500 31.17 34.76 -19.74
CA ARG A 500 30.81 33.66 -20.65
C ARG A 500 30.49 32.39 -19.88
N ILE A 501 31.26 32.06 -18.84
CA ILE A 501 30.98 30.94 -17.93
C ILE A 501 29.61 31.09 -17.26
N ALA A 502 29.28 32.27 -16.75
CA ALA A 502 27.98 32.55 -16.15
C ALA A 502 26.81 32.30 -17.12
N THR A 503 26.94 32.70 -18.38
CA THR A 503 25.93 32.42 -19.42
C THR A 503 25.92 30.95 -19.86
N THR A 504 27.07 30.26 -19.89
CA THR A 504 27.16 28.85 -20.29
C THR A 504 26.52 27.88 -19.29
N LEU A 505 26.56 28.18 -18.00
CA LEU A 505 26.03 27.32 -16.93
C LEU A 505 24.70 27.83 -16.33
N ASP A 506 24.12 28.90 -16.89
CA ASP A 506 23.01 29.68 -16.31
C ASP A 506 23.18 30.00 -14.80
N LEU A 507 24.40 30.39 -14.42
CA LEU A 507 24.74 30.70 -13.04
C LEU A 507 24.77 32.22 -12.80
N PRO A 508 24.25 32.71 -11.66
CA PRO A 508 24.37 34.11 -11.29
C PRO A 508 25.84 34.55 -11.37
N ARG A 509 26.13 35.62 -12.11
CA ARG A 509 27.51 36.11 -12.35
C ARG A 509 28.32 36.25 -11.05
N ARG A 510 27.68 36.70 -9.96
CA ARG A 510 28.27 36.82 -8.61
C ARG A 510 28.63 35.46 -7.99
N PHE A 511 27.97 34.36 -8.32
CA PHE A 511 28.40 33.02 -7.92
C PHE A 511 29.74 32.67 -8.61
N VAL A 512 29.80 32.83 -9.94
CA VAL A 512 30.98 32.52 -10.76
C VAL A 512 32.20 33.34 -10.33
N GLU A 513 32.05 34.66 -10.18
CA GLU A 513 33.15 35.53 -9.72
C GLU A 513 33.65 35.14 -8.33
N ARG A 514 32.74 34.72 -7.42
CA ARG A 514 33.10 34.18 -6.10
C ARG A 514 33.60 32.74 -6.13
N THR A 515 33.55 32.02 -7.26
CA THR A 515 34.26 30.74 -7.44
C THR A 515 35.72 31.01 -7.81
N LEU A 516 35.94 31.97 -8.70
CA LEU A 516 37.24 32.18 -9.34
C LEU A 516 38.19 33.09 -8.56
N TYR A 517 37.67 33.98 -7.70
CA TYR A 517 38.46 35.05 -7.07
C TYR A 517 38.40 35.11 -5.54
N GLU A 518 37.52 34.36 -4.88
CA GLU A 518 37.45 34.28 -3.41
C GLU A 518 37.90 32.90 -2.91
N LYS A 519 38.73 32.85 -1.86
CA LYS A 519 39.00 31.60 -1.12
C LYS A 519 37.73 31.18 -0.35
N ARG A 520 37.01 30.18 -0.87
CA ARG A 520 35.74 29.72 -0.31
C ARG A 520 35.91 28.92 0.99
N GLY A 521 35.60 29.55 2.12
CA GLY A 521 35.39 28.88 3.41
C GLY A 521 34.02 28.21 3.51
N GLY A 522 33.75 27.24 2.64
CA GLY A 522 32.48 26.50 2.56
C GLY A 522 31.30 27.30 1.98
N PHE A 523 30.26 26.59 1.53
CA PHE A 523 29.04 27.21 1.03
C PHE A 523 28.09 27.60 2.17
N ARG A 524 27.63 28.86 2.16
CA ARG A 524 26.40 29.24 2.86
C ARG A 524 25.21 28.87 1.97
N PRO A 525 24.16 28.21 2.49
CA PRO A 525 23.06 27.67 1.68
C PRO A 525 22.07 28.77 1.25
N TRP A 526 22.54 29.69 0.40
CA TRP A 526 21.76 30.80 -0.16
C TRP A 526 20.69 30.29 -1.14
N GLY A 527 19.43 30.59 -0.85
CA GLY A 527 18.27 30.09 -1.61
C GLY A 527 17.65 28.80 -1.06
N PHE A 528 18.22 28.23 -0.01
CA PHE A 528 17.63 27.12 0.75
C PHE A 528 16.83 27.66 1.96
N PRO A 529 15.77 27.01 2.45
CA PRO A 529 15.07 27.45 3.66
C PRO A 529 15.88 27.22 4.95
N THR A 530 15.61 28.02 5.99
CA THR A 530 16.02 27.67 7.37
C THR A 530 15.16 26.53 7.91
N PHE A 531 15.65 25.80 8.93
CA PHE A 531 14.89 24.69 9.51
C PHE A 531 13.50 25.10 10.07
N PRO A 532 13.32 26.27 10.73
CA PRO A 532 11.98 26.73 11.14
C PRO A 532 11.02 26.96 9.97
N GLU A 533 11.47 27.57 8.87
CA GLU A 533 10.65 27.78 7.67
C GLU A 533 10.29 26.46 6.99
N PHE A 534 11.20 25.48 7.02
CA PHE A 534 10.95 24.13 6.52
C PHE A 534 9.94 23.38 7.39
N LEU A 535 10.09 23.45 8.72
CA LEU A 535 9.17 22.84 9.68
C LEU A 535 7.75 23.43 9.59
N GLN A 536 7.61 24.74 9.34
CA GLN A 536 6.31 25.37 9.08
C GLN A 536 5.64 24.91 7.77
N ARG A 537 6.41 24.35 6.82
CA ARG A 537 5.92 23.80 5.55
C ARG A 537 5.75 22.28 5.57
N ALA A 538 6.16 21.62 6.66
CA ALA A 538 6.02 20.18 6.82
C ALA A 538 4.59 19.83 7.23
N GLY A 539 3.82 19.27 6.29
CA GLY A 539 2.54 18.61 6.60
C GLY A 539 2.76 17.32 7.41
N PRO A 540 1.66 16.66 7.87
CA PRO A 540 1.72 15.42 8.68
C PRO A 540 2.49 14.25 8.04
N MET A 541 2.69 14.29 6.73
CA MET A 541 3.55 13.37 5.99
C MET A 541 4.51 14.17 5.08
N LEU A 542 5.70 13.64 4.87
CA LEU A 542 6.78 14.31 4.13
C LEU A 542 6.73 13.93 2.65
N PHE A 543 6.94 14.93 1.79
CA PHE A 543 6.89 14.79 0.34
C PHE A 543 8.17 15.33 -0.31
N ASP A 544 8.94 14.46 -0.95
CA ASP A 544 10.17 14.79 -1.66
C ASP A 544 9.93 15.01 -3.15
N ARG A 545 10.82 15.75 -3.82
CA ARG A 545 10.76 16.02 -5.26
C ARG A 545 11.53 14.96 -6.02
N VAL A 546 10.93 14.37 -7.05
CA VAL A 546 11.62 13.48 -8.00
C VAL A 546 12.63 14.29 -8.82
N VAL A 547 13.84 13.77 -9.02
CA VAL A 547 14.91 14.45 -9.79
C VAL A 547 15.42 13.66 -10.99
N ALA A 548 15.36 12.32 -10.94
CA ALA A 548 15.76 11.48 -12.06
C ALA A 548 14.96 10.18 -12.06
N MET A 549 14.57 9.73 -13.25
CA MET A 549 13.86 8.46 -13.45
C MET A 549 14.40 7.74 -14.67
N GLU A 550 14.80 6.50 -14.50
CA GLU A 550 15.47 5.68 -15.52
C GLU A 550 14.83 4.29 -15.58
N THR A 551 14.55 3.79 -16.78
CA THR A 551 14.13 2.39 -16.98
C THR A 551 15.35 1.50 -16.85
N VAL A 552 15.28 0.50 -15.97
CA VAL A 552 16.37 -0.43 -15.67
C VAL A 552 15.95 -1.83 -16.12
N PRO A 553 16.70 -2.50 -17.01
CA PRO A 553 16.46 -3.91 -17.33
C PRO A 553 16.55 -4.79 -16.08
N HIS A 554 15.63 -5.71 -15.91
CA HIS A 554 15.62 -6.67 -14.80
C HIS A 554 15.48 -8.10 -15.34
N GLY A 555 16.07 -9.06 -14.65
CA GLY A 555 16.13 -10.46 -15.08
C GLY A 555 15.84 -11.40 -13.92
N GLY A 556 14.76 -11.13 -13.18
CA GLY A 556 14.46 -11.87 -11.96
C GLY A 556 13.14 -11.50 -11.30
N ARG A 557 13.03 -11.95 -10.04
CA ARG A 557 11.77 -11.91 -9.30
C ARG A 557 11.49 -10.54 -8.70
N VAL A 558 10.27 -10.11 -8.95
CA VAL A 558 9.60 -9.02 -8.26
C VAL A 558 8.52 -9.58 -7.33
N TYR A 559 8.26 -8.85 -6.26
CA TYR A 559 7.52 -9.23 -5.07
C TYR A 559 6.51 -8.14 -4.70
N ASP A 560 5.47 -8.47 -3.96
CA ASP A 560 4.59 -7.50 -3.32
C ASP A 560 4.17 -8.00 -1.94
N LEU A 561 3.94 -7.06 -1.03
CA LEU A 561 3.55 -7.34 0.35
C LEU A 561 2.19 -6.75 0.63
N SER A 562 1.28 -7.61 1.09
CA SER A 562 -0.06 -7.17 1.43
C SER A 562 -0.22 -7.05 2.94
N MET A 563 -0.93 -5.99 3.33
CA MET A 563 -0.88 -5.41 4.67
C MET A 563 -2.24 -5.39 5.37
N ASP A 564 -2.25 -5.78 6.65
CA ASP A 564 -3.35 -5.54 7.58
C ASP A 564 -3.30 -4.08 8.01
N HIS A 565 -3.89 -3.24 7.17
CA HIS A 565 -3.94 -1.82 7.37
C HIS A 565 -5.03 -1.23 6.47
N GLU A 566 -5.81 -0.28 6.99
CA GLU A 566 -6.91 0.39 6.28
C GLU A 566 -6.46 1.04 4.96
N GLY A 567 -5.28 1.69 4.98
CA GLY A 567 -4.65 2.29 3.80
C GLY A 567 -3.85 1.29 2.93
N HIS A 568 -3.89 -0.01 3.25
CA HIS A 568 -3.28 -1.14 2.55
C HIS A 568 -1.89 -0.87 1.94
N ASN A 569 -0.92 -0.47 2.77
CA ASN A 569 0.39 -0.05 2.33
C ASN A 569 1.50 -0.40 3.34
N PHE A 570 2.77 -0.33 2.91
CA PHE A 570 3.98 -0.55 3.71
C PHE A 570 5.10 0.37 3.23
N VAL A 571 6.10 0.62 4.07
CA VAL A 571 7.28 1.44 3.72
C VAL A 571 8.39 0.57 3.09
N ALA A 572 8.65 0.78 1.80
CA ALA A 572 9.74 0.15 1.04
C ALA A 572 10.68 1.21 0.44
N GLU A 573 11.95 1.22 0.81
CA GLU A 573 12.98 2.26 0.55
C GLU A 573 12.58 3.72 0.89
N GLY A 574 11.36 3.92 1.42
CA GLY A 574 10.72 5.20 1.70
C GLY A 574 9.25 5.36 1.25
N PHE A 575 8.67 4.45 0.44
CA PHE A 575 7.47 4.64 -0.45
C PHE A 575 6.25 3.63 -0.21
N VAL A 576 5.07 3.63 -0.96
CA VAL A 576 3.65 3.21 -0.51
C VAL A 576 2.52 2.86 -1.63
N VAL A 577 1.44 1.96 -1.52
CA VAL A 577 0.58 1.27 -2.64
C VAL A 577 -1.05 1.10 -2.67
N SER A 578 -1.81 0.65 -3.77
CA SER A 578 -3.33 0.22 -3.87
C SER A 578 -4.03 -0.42 -5.21
N ASN A 579 -5.38 -0.79 -5.35
CA ASN A 579 -6.11 -1.71 -6.41
C ASN A 579 -7.71 -1.65 -6.85
N CYS A 580 -8.41 -2.55 -7.71
CA CYS A 580 -9.58 -2.36 -8.76
C CYS A 580 -11.00 -3.23 -8.96
N GLY A 581 -11.94 -3.05 -10.02
CA GLY A 581 -13.23 -3.83 -10.50
C GLY A 581 -14.53 -3.18 -11.30
N VAL A 582 -15.75 -3.80 -11.69
CA VAL A 582 -16.91 -3.34 -12.71
C VAL A 582 -18.52 -3.60 -12.62
N ARG A 583 -19.51 -2.74 -13.16
CA ARG A 583 -21.06 -2.82 -13.45
C ARG A 583 -21.71 -1.76 -14.46
N LEU A 584 -22.97 -1.87 -15.02
CA LEU A 584 -23.83 -0.80 -15.71
C LEU A 584 -25.35 -0.64 -15.27
N LEU A 585 -25.92 0.59 -15.32
CA LEU A 585 -27.36 0.97 -15.19
C LEU A 585 -27.94 1.70 -16.43
N ALA A 586 -29.28 1.73 -16.60
CA ALA A 586 -30.00 2.50 -17.63
C ALA A 586 -31.24 3.24 -17.07
N SER A 587 -31.62 4.39 -17.67
CA SER A 587 -32.65 5.33 -17.16
C SER A 587 -33.85 5.52 -18.10
N HIS A 588 -34.84 6.34 -17.70
CA HIS A 588 -35.87 6.88 -18.61
C HIS A 588 -35.49 8.23 -19.24
N LEU A 589 -34.46 8.91 -18.75
CA LEU A 589 -34.11 10.28 -19.13
C LEU A 589 -33.36 10.31 -20.47
N THR A 590 -33.54 11.39 -21.22
CA THR A 590 -32.74 11.73 -22.39
C THR A 590 -31.58 12.66 -22.05
N LEU A 591 -30.66 12.83 -23.01
CA LEU A 591 -29.63 13.86 -23.00
C LEU A 591 -30.22 15.27 -22.76
N GLU A 592 -31.37 15.59 -23.36
CA GLU A 592 -32.03 16.89 -23.23
C GLU A 592 -32.58 17.11 -21.81
N ASP A 593 -33.11 16.06 -21.17
CA ASP A 593 -33.59 16.12 -19.78
C ASP A 593 -32.44 16.32 -18.78
N LEU A 594 -31.26 15.77 -19.08
CA LEU A 594 -30.11 15.75 -18.16
C LEU A 594 -29.25 17.01 -18.23
N LEU A 595 -29.03 17.56 -19.43
CA LEU A 595 -28.13 18.71 -19.66
C LEU A 595 -28.40 19.90 -18.71
N PRO A 596 -29.66 20.31 -18.41
CA PRO A 596 -29.95 21.39 -17.47
C PRO A 596 -29.43 21.15 -16.03
N ARG A 597 -29.29 19.89 -15.60
CA ARG A 597 -28.84 19.52 -14.24
C ARG A 597 -27.50 18.80 -14.20
N GLN A 598 -26.85 18.58 -15.34
CA GLN A 598 -25.61 17.79 -15.49
C GLN A 598 -24.52 18.17 -14.47
N ARG A 599 -24.34 19.47 -14.20
CA ARG A 599 -23.36 19.96 -13.23
C ARG A 599 -23.73 19.62 -11.78
N GLU A 600 -24.98 19.85 -11.40
CA GLU A 600 -25.52 19.59 -10.06
C GLU A 600 -25.46 18.09 -9.74
N LEU A 601 -25.79 17.25 -10.74
CA LEU A 601 -25.69 15.80 -10.64
C LEU A 601 -24.23 15.34 -10.50
N ALA A 602 -23.30 15.93 -11.24
CA ALA A 602 -21.87 15.61 -11.11
C ALA A 602 -21.33 15.94 -9.71
N ASP A 603 -21.68 17.12 -9.18
CA ASP A 603 -21.30 17.55 -7.83
C ASP A 603 -21.95 16.66 -6.75
N THR A 604 -23.18 16.17 -6.99
CA THR A 604 -23.93 15.31 -6.06
C THR A 604 -23.48 13.85 -6.06
N LEU A 605 -23.20 13.24 -7.23
CA LEU A 605 -22.67 11.89 -7.34
C LEU A 605 -21.31 11.77 -6.61
N TYR A 606 -20.41 12.72 -6.84
CA TYR A 606 -19.11 12.77 -6.17
C TYR A 606 -19.23 12.94 -4.64
N ARG A 607 -20.30 13.59 -4.15
CA ARG A 607 -20.58 13.76 -2.72
C ARG A 607 -21.15 12.49 -2.04
N LEU A 608 -21.96 11.70 -2.74
CA LEU A 608 -22.67 10.53 -2.18
C LEU A 608 -21.94 9.20 -2.38
N ILE A 609 -20.90 9.16 -3.21
CA ILE A 609 -20.22 7.93 -3.61
C ILE A 609 -18.71 8.08 -3.32
N PRO A 610 -18.23 7.64 -2.14
CA PRO A 610 -16.82 7.78 -1.76
C PRO A 610 -15.87 7.09 -2.75
N SER A 611 -14.89 7.85 -3.21
CA SER A 611 -13.89 7.46 -4.22
C SER A 611 -12.49 7.85 -3.74
N GLY A 612 -11.52 6.98 -3.99
CA GLY A 612 -10.13 7.16 -3.58
C GLY A 612 -9.56 6.00 -2.76
N VAL A 613 -8.28 6.11 -2.45
CA VAL A 613 -7.53 5.14 -1.63
C VAL A 613 -7.89 5.32 -0.17
N GLY A 614 -8.25 4.23 0.53
CA GLY A 614 -8.62 4.28 1.94
C GLY A 614 -9.98 4.94 2.24
N SER A 615 -10.78 5.28 1.23
CA SER A 615 -12.13 5.82 1.44
C SER A 615 -13.04 4.81 2.15
N GLU A 616 -13.69 5.24 3.23
CA GLU A 616 -14.74 4.50 3.94
C GLU A 616 -16.14 5.04 3.62
N ARG A 617 -17.17 4.21 3.78
CA ARG A 617 -18.55 4.68 3.95
C ARG A 617 -18.86 4.92 5.44
N LYS A 618 -19.48 6.05 5.78
CA LYS A 618 -19.66 6.52 7.17
C LYS A 618 -21.11 6.60 7.60
N ASP A 619 -21.96 6.92 6.63
CA ASP A 619 -23.42 6.96 6.63
C ASP A 619 -24.07 5.57 6.81
N VAL A 620 -23.60 4.55 6.09
CA VAL A 620 -24.07 3.16 6.20
C VAL A 620 -22.97 2.26 6.74
N ARG A 621 -23.29 1.46 7.76
CA ARG A 621 -22.37 0.50 8.41
C ARG A 621 -23.10 -0.82 8.71
N PHE A 622 -22.38 -1.93 8.59
CA PHE A 622 -22.90 -3.28 8.83
C PHE A 622 -22.08 -3.99 9.92
N SER A 623 -22.74 -4.74 10.80
CA SER A 623 -22.04 -5.56 11.81
C SER A 623 -21.33 -6.77 11.18
N LYS A 624 -20.37 -7.40 11.88
CA LYS A 624 -19.68 -8.61 11.40
C LYS A 624 -20.63 -9.76 11.07
N LYS A 625 -21.80 -9.86 11.74
CA LYS A 625 -22.86 -10.83 11.41
C LYS A 625 -23.50 -10.49 10.06
N GLU A 626 -23.83 -9.23 9.83
CA GLU A 626 -24.47 -8.77 8.60
C GLU A 626 -23.51 -8.83 7.40
N LEU A 627 -22.23 -8.55 7.61
CA LEU A 627 -21.18 -8.79 6.61
C LEU A 627 -21.04 -10.28 6.26
N LYS A 628 -21.21 -11.20 7.21
CA LYS A 628 -21.31 -12.65 6.90
C LYS A 628 -22.52 -12.97 6.03
N GLU A 629 -23.68 -12.38 6.30
CA GLU A 629 -24.83 -12.56 5.39
C GLU A 629 -24.57 -11.93 4.01
N ILE A 630 -23.99 -10.72 3.93
CA ILE A 630 -23.61 -10.09 2.64
C ILE A 630 -22.63 -10.97 1.84
N LEU A 631 -21.66 -11.61 2.48
CA LEU A 631 -20.73 -12.54 1.82
C LEU A 631 -21.43 -13.82 1.32
N LYS A 632 -22.53 -14.24 1.94
CA LYS A 632 -23.30 -15.44 1.60
C LYS A 632 -24.43 -15.19 0.58
N GLU A 633 -24.99 -13.99 0.62
CA GLU A 633 -26.24 -13.61 -0.05
C GLU A 633 -26.06 -12.50 -1.10
N GLY A 634 -24.89 -11.86 -1.13
CA GLY A 634 -24.50 -10.83 -2.10
C GLY A 634 -25.45 -9.64 -2.12
N ALA A 635 -25.76 -9.17 -3.33
CA ALA A 635 -26.67 -8.03 -3.54
C ALA A 635 -28.07 -8.28 -2.93
N GLY A 636 -28.51 -9.54 -2.86
CA GLY A 636 -29.84 -9.92 -2.38
C GLY A 636 -30.08 -9.60 -0.89
N TRP A 637 -29.04 -9.55 -0.08
CA TRP A 637 -29.18 -9.13 1.32
C TRP A 637 -29.39 -7.62 1.46
N LEU A 638 -28.66 -6.82 0.67
CA LEU A 638 -28.76 -5.37 0.68
C LEU A 638 -30.13 -4.88 0.20
N ILE A 639 -30.70 -5.52 -0.82
CA ILE A 639 -32.04 -5.19 -1.32
C ILE A 639 -33.11 -5.56 -0.27
N ARG A 640 -32.97 -6.67 0.46
CA ARG A 640 -33.81 -6.99 1.64
C ARG A 640 -33.65 -6.00 2.81
N ARG A 641 -32.66 -5.10 2.76
CA ARG A 641 -32.48 -3.96 3.69
C ARG A 641 -32.93 -2.61 3.10
N GLY A 642 -33.43 -2.56 1.86
CA GLY A 642 -33.88 -1.34 1.18
C GLY A 642 -32.87 -0.71 0.22
N PHE A 643 -31.66 -1.26 0.08
CA PHE A 643 -30.62 -0.71 -0.79
C PHE A 643 -30.81 -1.14 -2.26
N GLY A 644 -31.85 -0.58 -2.90
CA GLY A 644 -32.25 -0.84 -4.28
C GLY A 644 -33.52 -1.68 -4.38
N TYR A 645 -33.79 -2.23 -5.57
CA TYR A 645 -35.07 -2.84 -5.91
C TYR A 645 -34.93 -4.37 -6.09
N PRO A 646 -35.94 -5.19 -5.71
CA PRO A 646 -35.95 -6.65 -5.94
C PRO A 646 -35.58 -7.05 -7.38
N GLU A 647 -35.98 -6.23 -8.33
CA GLU A 647 -35.78 -6.39 -9.77
C GLU A 647 -34.31 -6.27 -10.19
N ASP A 648 -33.47 -5.56 -9.41
CA ASP A 648 -32.04 -5.39 -9.71
C ASP A 648 -31.33 -6.75 -9.79
N LEU A 649 -31.70 -7.70 -8.91
CA LEU A 649 -31.11 -9.05 -8.86
C LEU A 649 -31.25 -9.77 -10.20
N ARG A 650 -32.39 -9.61 -10.86
CA ARG A 650 -32.69 -10.27 -12.13
C ARG A 650 -31.74 -9.84 -13.24
N PHE A 651 -31.06 -8.72 -13.09
CA PHE A 651 -30.12 -8.16 -14.06
C PHE A 651 -28.67 -8.13 -13.54
N ILE A 652 -28.34 -8.86 -12.48
CA ILE A 652 -26.94 -9.06 -12.05
C ILE A 652 -26.49 -10.47 -12.43
N GLU A 653 -25.27 -10.63 -12.93
CA GLU A 653 -24.71 -11.95 -13.30
C GLU A 653 -24.80 -12.94 -12.13
N SER A 654 -25.41 -14.11 -12.36
CA SER A 654 -25.75 -15.11 -11.33
C SER A 654 -26.55 -14.52 -10.16
N GLU A 655 -27.54 -13.67 -10.47
CA GLU A 655 -28.45 -12.99 -9.54
C GLU A 655 -27.75 -12.22 -8.41
N GLY A 656 -26.50 -11.80 -8.64
CA GLY A 656 -25.67 -11.10 -7.65
C GLY A 656 -25.24 -11.95 -6.47
N ARG A 657 -25.31 -13.29 -6.59
CA ARG A 657 -24.98 -14.25 -5.54
C ARG A 657 -24.47 -15.57 -6.11
N LEU A 658 -23.20 -15.88 -5.90
CA LEU A 658 -22.69 -17.24 -6.03
C LEU A 658 -23.12 -18.09 -4.80
N PRO A 659 -23.97 -19.12 -4.98
CA PRO A 659 -24.67 -19.78 -3.87
C PRO A 659 -23.80 -20.73 -3.05
N TRP A 660 -22.61 -21.09 -3.54
CA TRP A 660 -21.61 -21.87 -2.80
C TRP A 660 -20.66 -20.99 -1.96
N ALA A 661 -20.95 -19.70 -1.80
CA ALA A 661 -20.18 -18.80 -0.95
C ALA A 661 -20.21 -19.22 0.52
N ASN A 662 -19.03 -19.31 1.14
CA ASN A 662 -18.90 -19.65 2.56
C ASN A 662 -18.10 -18.57 3.30
N PRO A 663 -18.75 -17.73 4.13
CA PRO A 663 -18.08 -16.71 4.93
C PRO A 663 -17.11 -17.27 5.99
N ASP A 664 -17.11 -18.58 6.26
CA ASP A 664 -16.15 -19.25 7.15
C ASP A 664 -14.90 -19.78 6.41
N LYS A 665 -14.81 -19.56 5.09
CA LYS A 665 -13.61 -19.78 4.26
C LYS A 665 -12.86 -18.49 3.92
N ILE A 666 -13.43 -17.36 4.35
CA ILE A 666 -12.87 -16.01 4.35
C ILE A 666 -12.08 -15.84 5.65
N SER A 667 -10.82 -15.39 5.57
CA SER A 667 -10.02 -15.08 6.77
C SER A 667 -10.58 -13.87 7.54
N ASP A 668 -10.38 -13.80 8.85
CA ASP A 668 -10.79 -12.61 9.63
C ASP A 668 -10.14 -11.32 9.08
N ARG A 669 -8.93 -11.43 8.53
CA ARG A 669 -8.22 -10.37 7.81
C ARG A 669 -8.97 -9.84 6.58
N ALA A 670 -9.63 -10.72 5.83
CA ALA A 670 -10.46 -10.35 4.68
C ALA A 670 -11.69 -9.57 5.13
N PHE A 671 -12.31 -9.95 6.26
CA PHE A 671 -13.37 -9.15 6.87
C PHE A 671 -12.88 -7.77 7.27
N GLU A 672 -11.74 -7.68 7.96
CA GLU A 672 -11.26 -6.42 8.53
C GLU A 672 -10.82 -5.43 7.45
N ARG A 673 -10.15 -5.89 6.38
CA ARG A 673 -9.86 -5.07 5.19
C ARG A 673 -11.09 -4.70 4.36
N GLY A 674 -12.12 -5.56 4.33
CA GLY A 674 -13.32 -5.35 3.52
C GLY A 674 -14.37 -4.45 4.17
N ALA A 675 -14.63 -4.66 5.46
CA ALA A 675 -15.76 -4.09 6.20
C ALA A 675 -15.98 -2.57 6.03
N PRO A 676 -14.96 -1.70 6.15
CA PRO A 676 -15.17 -0.25 6.01
C PRO A 676 -15.28 0.22 4.55
N GLN A 677 -14.86 -0.60 3.58
CA GLN A 677 -14.74 -0.23 2.18
C GLN A 677 -16.00 -0.55 1.34
N ILE A 678 -17.05 -1.11 1.94
CA ILE A 678 -18.30 -1.44 1.23
C ILE A 678 -19.10 -0.17 0.86
N GLY A 679 -19.58 -0.11 -0.38
CA GLY A 679 -20.27 1.06 -0.93
C GLY A 679 -19.32 2.17 -1.41
N THR A 680 -18.07 1.83 -1.78
CA THR A 680 -17.03 2.77 -2.23
C THR A 680 -16.48 2.37 -3.59
N LEU A 681 -16.12 3.36 -4.43
CA LEU A 681 -15.50 3.08 -5.73
C LEU A 681 -14.07 2.55 -5.56
N GLY A 682 -13.26 3.20 -4.72
CA GLY A 682 -11.81 3.01 -4.72
C GLY A 682 -11.11 3.89 -5.75
N SER A 683 -9.94 3.45 -6.23
CA SER A 683 -9.01 4.25 -7.05
C SER A 683 -8.52 3.53 -8.30
N GLY A 684 -7.96 4.29 -9.26
CA GLY A 684 -7.30 3.77 -10.46
C GLY A 684 -8.22 3.77 -11.67
N ASN A 685 -8.38 2.62 -12.35
CA ASN A 685 -9.44 2.47 -13.36
C ASN A 685 -10.83 2.25 -12.73
N HIS A 686 -10.94 2.31 -11.41
CA HIS A 686 -12.21 2.57 -10.72
C HIS A 686 -12.79 3.94 -11.09
N PHE A 687 -14.06 3.95 -11.47
CA PHE A 687 -14.79 5.14 -11.91
C PHE A 687 -16.30 4.92 -11.81
N LEU A 688 -17.06 6.00 -11.98
CA LEU A 688 -18.48 5.98 -12.29
C LEU A 688 -18.73 6.99 -13.40
N GLU A 689 -19.41 6.58 -14.47
CA GLU A 689 -19.70 7.45 -15.61
C GLU A 689 -21.19 7.55 -15.85
N VAL A 690 -21.74 8.76 -15.88
CA VAL A 690 -23.05 9.00 -16.52
C VAL A 690 -22.78 9.20 -18.00
N GLN A 691 -23.44 8.41 -18.82
CA GLN A 691 -23.24 8.32 -20.27
C GLN A 691 -24.59 8.50 -21.00
N TYR A 692 -24.58 8.77 -22.31
CA TYR A 692 -25.76 8.65 -23.17
C TYR A 692 -25.55 7.62 -24.28
N VAL A 693 -26.64 7.00 -24.73
CA VAL A 693 -26.67 6.15 -25.94
C VAL A 693 -26.49 7.04 -27.17
N ASP A 694 -25.33 6.94 -27.80
CA ASP A 694 -24.91 7.78 -28.93
C ASP A 694 -25.18 7.11 -30.29
N GLU A 695 -25.13 5.78 -30.37
CA GLU A 695 -25.41 5.02 -31.59
C GLU A 695 -25.97 3.65 -31.23
N ILE A 696 -27.00 3.20 -31.96
CA ILE A 696 -27.53 1.82 -31.91
C ILE A 696 -27.06 1.11 -33.19
N TYR A 697 -26.49 -0.09 -33.03
CA TYR A 697 -26.04 -0.95 -34.15
C TYR A 697 -26.98 -2.13 -34.42
N ASP A 698 -27.87 -2.42 -33.46
CA ASP A 698 -28.70 -3.62 -33.44
C ASP A 698 -29.98 -3.29 -32.66
N GLU A 699 -30.99 -2.82 -33.39
CA GLU A 699 -32.27 -2.36 -32.83
C GLU A 699 -32.99 -3.47 -32.03
N GLU A 700 -32.86 -4.73 -32.46
CA GLU A 700 -33.48 -5.88 -31.80
C GLU A 700 -32.93 -6.12 -30.39
N SER A 701 -31.60 -6.12 -30.24
CA SER A 701 -30.98 -6.25 -28.92
C SER A 701 -31.11 -4.97 -28.09
N ALA A 702 -31.14 -3.80 -28.74
CA ALA A 702 -31.35 -2.53 -28.05
C ALA A 702 -32.75 -2.47 -27.44
N GLU A 703 -33.81 -2.79 -28.20
CA GLU A 703 -35.18 -2.90 -27.70
C GLU A 703 -35.27 -3.90 -26.54
N ALA A 704 -34.72 -5.11 -26.71
CA ALA A 704 -34.71 -6.12 -25.66
C ALA A 704 -33.96 -5.68 -24.39
N PHE A 705 -32.87 -4.91 -24.53
CA PHE A 705 -32.13 -4.31 -23.41
C PHE A 705 -32.79 -3.04 -22.86
N GLY A 706 -33.85 -2.53 -23.49
CA GLY A 706 -34.50 -1.26 -23.20
C GLY A 706 -33.56 -0.05 -23.37
N LEU A 707 -32.74 -0.10 -24.43
CA LEU A 707 -31.84 0.96 -24.88
C LEU A 707 -32.46 1.73 -26.06
N PHE A 708 -32.34 3.05 -26.06
CA PHE A 708 -32.81 3.91 -27.15
C PHE A 708 -31.87 5.12 -27.35
N PRO A 709 -31.80 5.73 -28.56
CA PRO A 709 -30.93 6.88 -28.81
C PRO A 709 -31.14 8.04 -27.82
N ASN A 710 -30.05 8.70 -27.44
CA ASN A 710 -29.97 9.77 -26.44
C ASN A 710 -30.37 9.40 -25.01
N GLN A 711 -30.73 8.14 -24.70
CA GLN A 711 -31.03 7.70 -23.32
C GLN A 711 -29.81 7.82 -22.40
N ILE A 712 -30.02 8.30 -21.17
CA ILE A 712 -29.01 8.33 -20.12
C ILE A 712 -28.80 6.95 -19.48
N THR A 713 -27.53 6.60 -19.24
CA THR A 713 -27.06 5.36 -18.61
C THR A 713 -25.99 5.68 -17.55
N VAL A 714 -25.71 4.77 -16.62
CA VAL A 714 -24.69 4.99 -15.57
C VAL A 714 -23.81 3.75 -15.36
N LEU A 715 -22.55 3.83 -15.80
CA LEU A 715 -21.52 2.78 -15.69
C LEU A 715 -20.77 2.92 -14.37
N ILE A 716 -20.46 1.81 -13.67
CA ILE A 716 -19.90 1.80 -12.30
C ILE A 716 -18.73 0.81 -12.24
N HIS A 717 -17.50 1.29 -12.45
CA HIS A 717 -16.27 0.51 -12.31
C HIS A 717 -15.92 0.35 -10.81
N THR A 718 -16.42 -0.69 -10.09
CA THR A 718 -15.79 -1.17 -8.83
C THR A 718 -15.85 -2.67 -8.48
N GLY A 719 -14.86 -3.15 -7.73
CA GLY A 719 -14.65 -4.55 -7.37
C GLY A 719 -14.95 -4.93 -5.93
N SER A 720 -14.27 -6.00 -5.47
CA SER A 720 -14.36 -6.59 -4.13
C SER A 720 -13.52 -5.86 -3.06
N ARG A 721 -12.93 -4.71 -3.42
CA ARG A 721 -12.10 -3.86 -2.53
C ARG A 721 -10.97 -4.68 -1.87
N GLY A 722 -10.53 -4.33 -0.65
CA GLY A 722 -9.50 -5.09 0.07
C GLY A 722 -9.84 -6.57 0.34
N LEU A 723 -11.12 -6.96 0.30
CA LEU A 723 -11.58 -8.30 0.67
C LEU A 723 -11.19 -9.36 -0.37
N GLY A 724 -11.49 -9.14 -1.66
CA GLY A 724 -11.19 -10.14 -2.69
C GLY A 724 -9.70 -10.30 -2.95
N HIS A 725 -8.93 -9.21 -2.78
CA HIS A 725 -7.47 -9.25 -2.79
C HIS A 725 -6.93 -10.22 -1.74
N GLN A 726 -7.40 -10.12 -0.48
CA GLN A 726 -7.05 -11.06 0.60
C GLN A 726 -7.39 -12.51 0.25
N VAL A 727 -8.53 -12.76 -0.40
CA VAL A 727 -8.99 -14.11 -0.71
C VAL A 727 -8.16 -14.76 -1.82
N CYS A 728 -7.88 -14.07 -2.92
CA CYS A 728 -7.03 -14.60 -3.99
C CYS A 728 -5.64 -14.99 -3.43
N GLN A 729 -5.17 -14.14 -2.53
CA GLN A 729 -3.92 -14.22 -1.81
C GLN A 729 -3.80 -15.40 -0.86
N ASP A 730 -4.67 -15.53 0.14
CA ASP A 730 -4.67 -16.61 1.14
C ASP A 730 -4.60 -18.01 0.49
N TYR A 731 -5.19 -18.15 -0.70
CA TYR A 731 -5.25 -19.42 -1.43
C TYR A 731 -4.11 -19.68 -2.42
N VAL A 732 -3.39 -18.66 -2.93
CA VAL A 732 -2.14 -18.92 -3.69
C VAL A 732 -1.08 -19.56 -2.80
N GLU A 733 -0.86 -19.05 -1.59
CA GLU A 733 0.08 -19.69 -0.66
C GLU A 733 -0.34 -21.12 -0.32
N ARG A 734 -1.64 -21.36 -0.15
CA ARG A 734 -2.18 -22.70 0.11
C ARG A 734 -1.92 -23.63 -1.08
N PHE A 735 -2.16 -23.15 -2.30
CA PHE A 735 -2.04 -23.95 -3.53
C PHE A 735 -0.59 -24.25 -3.90
N LEU A 736 0.33 -23.30 -3.74
CA LEU A 736 1.78 -23.55 -3.89
C LEU A 736 2.29 -24.68 -2.98
N LYS A 737 1.67 -24.88 -1.81
CA LYS A 737 2.04 -25.92 -0.82
C LYS A 737 1.38 -27.28 -1.09
N VAL A 738 0.32 -27.35 -1.90
CA VAL A 738 -0.41 -28.61 -2.19
C VAL A 738 -0.34 -29.07 -3.65
N ALA A 739 -0.07 -28.20 -4.61
CA ALA A 739 0.10 -28.55 -6.02
C ALA A 739 1.02 -29.78 -6.25
N PRO A 740 2.21 -29.89 -5.61
CA PRO A 740 3.05 -31.08 -5.75
C PRO A 740 2.44 -32.37 -5.19
N ARG A 741 1.59 -32.28 -4.16
CA ARG A 741 0.89 -33.43 -3.55
C ARG A 741 -0.15 -34.03 -4.49
N TYR A 742 -0.71 -33.19 -5.36
CA TYR A 742 -1.66 -33.56 -6.39
C TYR A 742 -0.99 -33.82 -7.77
N GLY A 743 0.33 -33.92 -7.83
CA GLY A 743 1.08 -34.18 -9.07
C GLY A 743 1.04 -33.02 -10.08
N ILE A 744 0.66 -31.81 -9.66
CA ILE A 744 0.55 -30.64 -10.53
C ILE A 744 1.95 -30.03 -10.72
N GLU A 745 2.56 -30.28 -11.87
CA GLU A 745 3.75 -29.54 -12.30
C GLU A 745 3.36 -28.13 -12.76
N LEU A 746 3.94 -27.10 -12.12
CA LEU A 746 3.72 -25.70 -12.44
C LEU A 746 4.88 -25.16 -13.29
N VAL A 747 4.60 -24.78 -14.54
CA VAL A 747 5.59 -24.12 -15.41
C VAL A 747 5.88 -22.68 -14.98
N ASP A 748 4.95 -22.06 -14.25
CA ASP A 748 5.15 -20.81 -13.51
C ASP A 748 4.43 -20.94 -12.15
N LYS A 749 5.09 -20.49 -11.07
CA LYS A 749 4.51 -20.42 -9.72
C LYS A 749 3.26 -19.53 -9.65
N GLN A 750 3.14 -18.55 -10.54
CA GLN A 750 1.96 -17.68 -10.65
C GLN A 750 0.69 -18.45 -11.09
N LEU A 751 0.84 -19.64 -11.67
CA LEU A 751 -0.25 -20.56 -11.99
C LEU A 751 -0.62 -21.50 -10.82
N ALA A 752 -0.30 -21.12 -9.58
CA ALA A 752 -0.62 -21.87 -8.37
C ALA A 752 -2.07 -22.41 -8.41
N ALA A 753 -2.22 -23.73 -8.32
CA ALA A 753 -3.49 -24.41 -8.58
C ALA A 753 -3.68 -25.63 -7.67
N ALA A 754 -4.94 -26.00 -7.42
CA ALA A 754 -5.33 -27.25 -6.76
C ALA A 754 -6.46 -27.93 -7.55
N PRO A 755 -6.62 -29.27 -7.49
CA PRO A 755 -7.74 -29.94 -8.17
C PRO A 755 -9.08 -29.42 -7.67
N ILE A 756 -10.06 -29.26 -8.55
CA ILE A 756 -11.36 -28.66 -8.22
C ILE A 756 -12.07 -29.45 -7.11
N GLN A 757 -11.98 -30.78 -7.15
CA GLN A 757 -12.59 -31.68 -6.17
C GLN A 757 -11.79 -31.78 -4.84
N SER A 758 -10.59 -31.18 -4.75
CA SER A 758 -9.77 -31.23 -3.52
C SER A 758 -10.35 -30.35 -2.39
N PRO A 759 -10.06 -30.65 -1.11
CA PRO A 759 -10.46 -29.79 0.01
C PRO A 759 -9.94 -28.36 -0.12
N GLU A 760 -8.71 -28.17 -0.60
CA GLU A 760 -8.15 -26.85 -0.86
C GLU A 760 -8.86 -26.13 -2.03
N GLY A 761 -9.15 -26.83 -3.12
CA GLY A 761 -9.87 -26.30 -4.28
C GLY A 761 -11.30 -25.87 -3.91
N GLN A 762 -12.02 -26.69 -3.17
CA GLN A 762 -13.36 -26.39 -2.66
C GLN A 762 -13.35 -25.21 -1.69
N ASP A 763 -12.42 -25.17 -0.74
CA ASP A 763 -12.29 -24.04 0.18
C ASP A 763 -12.06 -22.71 -0.56
N TYR A 764 -11.20 -22.70 -1.59
CA TYR A 764 -10.99 -21.50 -2.41
C TYR A 764 -12.24 -21.12 -3.19
N LEU A 765 -12.92 -22.06 -3.84
CA LEU A 765 -14.14 -21.78 -4.61
C LEU A 765 -15.24 -21.17 -3.74
N GLN A 766 -15.37 -21.63 -2.49
CA GLN A 766 -16.29 -21.07 -1.49
C GLN A 766 -15.87 -19.67 -1.01
N ALA A 767 -14.57 -19.41 -0.84
CA ALA A 767 -14.04 -18.11 -0.45
C ALA A 767 -14.12 -17.08 -1.60
N MET A 768 -13.73 -17.46 -2.81
CA MET A 768 -13.83 -16.67 -4.04
C MET A 768 -15.29 -16.30 -4.34
N ALA A 769 -16.23 -17.22 -4.11
CA ALA A 769 -17.66 -16.93 -4.23
C ALA A 769 -18.12 -15.87 -3.22
N ALA A 770 -17.67 -15.94 -1.97
CA ALA A 770 -17.94 -14.90 -0.98
C ALA A 770 -17.30 -13.54 -1.37
N ALA A 771 -16.07 -13.53 -1.92
CA ALA A 771 -15.45 -12.31 -2.45
C ALA A 771 -16.23 -11.70 -3.64
N ALA A 772 -16.77 -12.53 -4.53
CA ALA A 772 -17.64 -12.08 -5.62
C ALA A 772 -18.97 -11.50 -5.10
N ASN A 773 -19.58 -12.14 -4.09
CA ASN A 773 -20.78 -11.64 -3.42
C ASN A 773 -20.54 -10.27 -2.77
N PHE A 774 -19.38 -10.05 -2.17
CA PHE A 774 -18.98 -8.73 -1.66
C PHE A 774 -18.85 -7.68 -2.79
N ALA A 775 -18.32 -8.05 -3.96
CA ALA A 775 -18.25 -7.14 -5.11
C ALA A 775 -19.66 -6.78 -5.64
N PHE A 776 -20.55 -7.76 -5.81
CA PHE A 776 -21.94 -7.52 -6.21
C PHE A 776 -22.66 -6.63 -5.19
N ALA A 777 -22.45 -6.85 -3.89
CA ALA A 777 -23.01 -6.03 -2.83
C ALA A 777 -22.44 -4.59 -2.82
N ASN A 778 -21.12 -4.43 -2.99
CA ASN A 778 -20.47 -3.12 -3.10
C ASN A 778 -21.09 -2.29 -4.24
N ARG A 779 -21.24 -2.89 -5.42
CA ARG A 779 -21.85 -2.25 -6.60
C ARG A 779 -23.35 -2.01 -6.45
N GLN A 780 -24.07 -2.89 -5.76
CA GLN A 780 -25.48 -2.68 -5.43
C GLN A 780 -25.67 -1.48 -4.51
N LEU A 781 -24.83 -1.35 -3.48
CA LEU A 781 -24.88 -0.21 -2.56
C LEU A 781 -24.58 1.11 -3.29
N ILE A 782 -23.58 1.13 -4.19
CA ILE A 782 -23.31 2.31 -5.03
C ILE A 782 -24.48 2.61 -5.98
N ALA A 783 -25.07 1.60 -6.62
CA ALA A 783 -26.23 1.80 -7.50
C ALA A 783 -27.44 2.40 -6.77
N HIS A 784 -27.62 2.13 -5.48
CA HIS A 784 -28.61 2.81 -4.64
C HIS A 784 -28.24 4.30 -4.43
N PHE A 785 -26.99 4.61 -4.07
CA PHE A 785 -26.53 6.01 -3.93
C PHE A 785 -26.49 6.80 -5.25
N VAL A 786 -26.45 6.13 -6.41
CA VAL A 786 -26.69 6.77 -7.70
C VAL A 786 -28.15 7.23 -7.83
N ARG A 787 -29.12 6.42 -7.39
CA ARG A 787 -30.54 6.80 -7.41
C ARG A 787 -30.79 7.99 -6.49
N GLU A 788 -30.29 7.93 -5.25
CA GLU A 788 -30.34 9.07 -4.33
C GLU A 788 -29.69 10.34 -4.92
N ALA A 789 -28.65 10.21 -5.75
CA ALA A 789 -28.03 11.37 -6.40
C ALA A 789 -28.90 12.00 -7.50
N PHE A 790 -29.66 11.20 -8.27
CA PHE A 790 -30.64 11.72 -9.23
C PHE A 790 -31.88 12.30 -8.52
N GLU A 791 -32.32 11.67 -7.43
CA GLU A 791 -33.42 12.16 -6.58
C GLU A 791 -33.07 13.48 -5.87
N ALA A 792 -31.86 13.60 -5.34
CA ALA A 792 -31.38 14.81 -4.67
C ALA A 792 -31.25 16.04 -5.61
N VAL A 793 -31.07 15.82 -6.92
CA VAL A 793 -31.14 16.90 -7.94
C VAL A 793 -32.51 17.03 -8.59
N GLY A 794 -33.54 16.35 -8.07
CA GLY A 794 -34.94 16.59 -8.43
C GLY A 794 -35.49 15.80 -9.61
N TYR A 795 -34.92 14.64 -9.95
CA TYR A 795 -35.62 13.62 -10.75
C TYR A 795 -36.21 12.56 -9.79
N THR A 796 -37.53 12.40 -9.72
CA THR A 796 -38.11 11.37 -8.83
C THR A 796 -37.78 9.95 -9.34
N PRO A 797 -38.00 8.88 -8.53
CA PRO A 797 -37.84 7.49 -8.98
C PRO A 797 -38.58 7.14 -10.27
N ARG A 798 -39.70 7.82 -10.55
CA ARG A 798 -40.47 7.68 -11.79
C ARG A 798 -39.77 8.34 -12.98
N ASP A 799 -39.19 9.51 -12.77
CA ASP A 799 -38.57 10.34 -13.81
C ASP A 799 -37.21 9.78 -14.20
N HIS A 800 -36.36 9.41 -13.23
CA HIS A 800 -35.05 8.85 -13.55
C HIS A 800 -35.13 7.37 -13.96
N GLY A 801 -36.04 6.56 -13.39
CA GLY A 801 -36.27 5.18 -13.83
C GLY A 801 -35.03 4.27 -13.86
N LEU A 802 -34.04 4.53 -13.00
CA LEU A 802 -32.72 3.91 -13.09
C LEU A 802 -32.79 2.45 -12.66
N ARG A 803 -32.83 1.53 -13.64
CA ARG A 803 -32.74 0.08 -13.44
C ARG A 803 -31.31 -0.41 -13.72
N VAL A 804 -30.94 -1.54 -13.14
CA VAL A 804 -29.75 -2.28 -13.61
C VAL A 804 -30.04 -2.74 -15.03
N LEU A 805 -29.14 -2.41 -15.98
CA LEU A 805 -29.18 -3.01 -17.32
C LEU A 805 -28.47 -4.36 -17.26
N TYR A 806 -27.20 -4.37 -16.81
CA TYR A 806 -26.51 -5.57 -16.40
C TYR A 806 -25.34 -5.29 -15.43
N ASP A 807 -24.94 -6.26 -14.63
CA ASP A 807 -23.71 -6.24 -13.82
C ASP A 807 -22.91 -7.50 -14.17
N LEU A 808 -21.59 -7.36 -14.35
CA LEU A 808 -20.69 -8.40 -14.84
C LEU A 808 -19.40 -8.44 -14.02
N ALA A 809 -18.95 -9.65 -13.67
CA ALA A 809 -17.64 -9.88 -13.08
C ALA A 809 -16.64 -10.33 -14.16
N HIS A 810 -15.53 -9.59 -14.33
CA HIS A 810 -14.47 -9.92 -15.30
C HIS A 810 -13.24 -10.65 -14.70
N ASN A 811 -13.23 -10.84 -13.38
CA ASN A 811 -12.20 -11.57 -12.61
C ASN A 811 -12.94 -12.61 -11.76
N ASN A 812 -13.16 -13.82 -12.29
CA ASN A 812 -13.93 -14.87 -11.62
C ASN A 812 -13.55 -16.29 -12.09
N ALA A 813 -14.08 -17.30 -11.40
CA ALA A 813 -14.23 -18.65 -11.94
C ALA A 813 -15.65 -19.17 -11.67
N LYS A 814 -16.29 -19.78 -12.67
CA LYS A 814 -17.69 -20.26 -12.58
C LYS A 814 -17.86 -21.65 -13.16
N PHE A 815 -18.71 -22.46 -12.52
CA PHE A 815 -19.15 -23.74 -13.08
C PHE A 815 -20.21 -23.50 -14.15
N GLU A 816 -19.94 -23.95 -15.37
CA GLU A 816 -20.77 -23.74 -16.56
C GLU A 816 -20.83 -25.02 -17.39
N GLU A 817 -21.85 -25.16 -18.24
CA GLU A 817 -21.99 -26.33 -19.13
C GLU A 817 -21.61 -25.96 -20.56
N HIS A 818 -20.52 -26.56 -21.05
CA HIS A 818 -19.99 -26.34 -22.41
C HIS A 818 -19.67 -27.68 -23.06
N GLY A 819 -20.12 -27.90 -24.30
CA GLY A 819 -19.86 -29.15 -25.03
C GLY A 819 -20.40 -30.43 -24.36
N GLY A 820 -21.46 -30.32 -23.55
CA GLY A 820 -22.01 -31.44 -22.76
C GLY A 820 -21.19 -31.78 -21.50
N LYS A 821 -20.20 -30.96 -21.13
CA LYS A 821 -19.39 -31.10 -19.92
C LYS A 821 -19.66 -29.95 -18.95
N ARG A 822 -19.71 -30.27 -17.66
CA ARG A 822 -19.71 -29.27 -16.58
C ARG A 822 -18.28 -28.90 -16.23
N VAL A 823 -17.86 -27.70 -16.61
CA VAL A 823 -16.48 -27.21 -16.50
C VAL A 823 -16.42 -25.99 -15.57
N LEU A 824 -15.26 -25.77 -14.94
CA LEU A 824 -14.96 -24.53 -14.24
C LEU A 824 -14.25 -23.58 -15.22
N VAL A 825 -14.94 -22.54 -15.67
CA VAL A 825 -14.39 -21.51 -16.55
C VAL A 825 -13.78 -20.39 -15.71
N HIS A 826 -12.46 -20.22 -15.81
CA HIS A 826 -11.72 -19.06 -15.30
C HIS A 826 -11.78 -17.92 -16.31
N ARG A 827 -11.99 -16.69 -15.83
CA ARG A 827 -11.94 -15.47 -16.63
C ARG A 827 -11.21 -14.37 -15.85
N LYS A 828 -10.25 -13.72 -16.50
CA LYS A 828 -9.43 -12.66 -15.90
C LYS A 828 -9.24 -11.50 -16.86
N GLY A 829 -9.79 -10.34 -16.52
CA GLY A 829 -10.07 -9.28 -17.48
C GLY A 829 -10.80 -9.81 -18.71
N ALA A 830 -11.73 -10.74 -18.52
CA ALA A 830 -12.54 -11.31 -19.58
C ALA A 830 -13.94 -11.55 -19.03
N THR A 831 -14.96 -11.36 -19.86
CA THR A 831 -16.34 -11.24 -19.40
C THR A 831 -17.21 -12.34 -19.96
N ARG A 832 -18.18 -12.82 -19.19
CA ARG A 832 -19.19 -13.79 -19.67
C ARG A 832 -20.05 -13.15 -20.76
N ALA A 833 -20.32 -13.91 -21.81
CA ALA A 833 -20.96 -13.50 -23.05
C ALA A 833 -21.86 -14.62 -23.62
N PHE A 834 -22.79 -15.12 -22.80
CA PHE A 834 -23.67 -16.22 -23.19
C PHE A 834 -24.59 -15.86 -24.38
N GLY A 835 -24.74 -16.79 -25.31
CA GLY A 835 -25.59 -16.66 -26.49
C GLY A 835 -27.10 -16.78 -26.22
N PRO A 836 -27.95 -16.51 -27.23
CA PRO A 836 -29.39 -16.69 -27.17
C PRO A 836 -29.84 -18.04 -26.56
N GLY A 837 -31.02 -18.04 -25.95
CA GLY A 837 -31.65 -19.23 -25.35
C GLY A 837 -31.11 -19.66 -23.99
N HIS A 838 -29.89 -19.28 -23.61
CA HIS A 838 -29.25 -19.79 -22.39
C HIS A 838 -30.03 -19.47 -21.10
N PRO A 839 -30.28 -20.45 -20.20
CA PRO A 839 -31.22 -20.31 -19.09
C PRO A 839 -30.82 -19.25 -18.04
N GLU A 840 -29.51 -19.06 -17.79
CA GLU A 840 -29.02 -18.00 -16.89
C GLU A 840 -29.24 -16.56 -17.44
N ILE A 841 -29.64 -16.39 -18.69
CA ILE A 841 -29.96 -15.06 -19.23
C ILE A 841 -31.38 -14.68 -18.77
N PRO A 842 -31.61 -13.43 -18.33
CA PRO A 842 -32.94 -12.96 -17.92
C PRO A 842 -33.96 -13.17 -19.06
N PRO A 843 -35.21 -13.59 -18.79
CA PRO A 843 -36.20 -13.90 -19.82
C PRO A 843 -36.34 -12.83 -20.93
N GLU A 844 -36.28 -11.56 -20.54
CA GLU A 844 -36.32 -10.37 -21.41
C GLU A 844 -35.17 -10.35 -22.43
N TYR A 845 -33.96 -10.70 -22.00
CA TYR A 845 -32.74 -10.68 -22.81
C TYR A 845 -32.47 -12.03 -23.50
N ARG A 846 -33.07 -13.13 -23.02
CA ARG A 846 -32.80 -14.51 -23.45
C ARG A 846 -33.02 -14.73 -24.94
N ARG A 847 -33.91 -13.96 -25.58
CA ARG A 847 -34.14 -14.00 -27.03
C ARG A 847 -32.93 -13.52 -27.85
N VAL A 848 -32.17 -12.55 -27.35
CA VAL A 848 -31.10 -11.86 -28.09
C VAL A 848 -29.68 -12.24 -27.63
N GLY A 849 -29.54 -12.71 -26.39
CA GLY A 849 -28.27 -13.09 -25.76
C GLY A 849 -27.97 -12.26 -24.50
N GLN A 850 -26.87 -12.57 -23.82
CA GLN A 850 -26.49 -11.88 -22.58
C GLN A 850 -25.86 -10.51 -22.88
N PRO A 851 -26.21 -9.43 -22.17
CA PRO A 851 -25.44 -8.19 -22.26
C PRO A 851 -23.96 -8.41 -21.89
N VAL A 852 -23.09 -7.74 -22.62
CA VAL A 852 -21.65 -7.64 -22.37
C VAL A 852 -21.29 -6.17 -22.32
N LEU A 853 -20.60 -5.76 -21.25
CA LEU A 853 -20.29 -4.36 -20.97
C LEU A 853 -18.79 -4.14 -21.18
N VAL A 854 -18.46 -3.27 -22.13
CA VAL A 854 -17.07 -2.97 -22.48
C VAL A 854 -16.77 -1.51 -22.15
N PRO A 855 -16.33 -1.20 -20.91
CA PRO A 855 -15.77 0.10 -20.57
C PRO A 855 -14.59 0.44 -21.48
N GLY A 856 -14.66 1.61 -22.11
CA GLY A 856 -13.54 2.19 -22.84
C GLY A 856 -12.68 3.04 -21.92
N ASP A 857 -12.83 4.35 -22.07
CA ASP A 857 -12.15 5.39 -21.30
C ASP A 857 -13.06 6.62 -21.12
N MET A 858 -12.65 7.51 -20.21
CA MET A 858 -13.38 8.71 -19.80
C MET A 858 -13.61 9.77 -20.89
N GLY A 859 -13.08 9.60 -22.10
CA GLY A 859 -13.07 10.63 -23.13
C GLY A 859 -13.40 10.17 -24.55
N ARG A 860 -13.64 8.88 -24.81
CA ARG A 860 -14.16 8.38 -26.10
C ARG A 860 -15.58 7.85 -25.92
N TYR A 861 -15.70 6.59 -25.55
CA TYR A 861 -16.96 5.86 -25.48
C TYR A 861 -16.77 4.52 -24.77
N SER A 862 -17.87 3.95 -24.28
CA SER A 862 -17.99 2.54 -23.90
C SER A 862 -18.95 1.83 -24.85
N TYR A 863 -18.97 0.49 -24.86
CA TYR A 863 -19.91 -0.28 -25.67
C TYR A 863 -20.77 -1.23 -24.84
N VAL A 864 -22.03 -1.39 -25.26
CA VAL A 864 -22.86 -2.54 -24.93
C VAL A 864 -22.83 -3.48 -26.13
N LEU A 865 -22.43 -4.72 -25.89
CA LEU A 865 -22.50 -5.82 -26.85
C LEU A 865 -23.50 -6.87 -26.33
N VAL A 866 -23.81 -7.86 -27.18
CA VAL A 866 -24.57 -9.05 -26.80
C VAL A 866 -23.77 -10.32 -27.11
N GLY A 867 -23.84 -11.30 -26.21
CA GLY A 867 -23.25 -12.63 -26.36
C GLY A 867 -23.90 -13.43 -27.49
N THR A 868 -23.15 -14.37 -28.08
CA THR A 868 -23.56 -15.07 -29.32
C THR A 868 -23.46 -16.58 -29.17
N GLU A 869 -24.20 -17.33 -30.01
CA GLU A 869 -24.04 -18.79 -30.11
C GLU A 869 -22.60 -19.17 -30.47
N LYS A 870 -21.93 -18.37 -31.30
CA LYS A 870 -20.52 -18.57 -31.65
C LYS A 870 -19.60 -18.38 -30.43
N ALA A 871 -19.87 -17.44 -29.53
CA ALA A 871 -19.13 -17.30 -28.28
C ALA A 871 -19.24 -18.57 -27.42
N MET A 872 -20.42 -19.17 -27.31
CA MET A 872 -20.59 -20.47 -26.64
C MET A 872 -19.71 -21.55 -27.27
N ALA A 873 -19.64 -21.59 -28.61
CA ALA A 873 -18.88 -22.60 -29.36
C ALA A 873 -17.35 -22.40 -29.39
N VAL A 874 -16.84 -21.15 -29.35
CA VAL A 874 -15.40 -20.86 -29.59
C VAL A 874 -14.68 -20.12 -28.46
N SER A 875 -15.38 -19.62 -27.44
CA SER A 875 -14.78 -18.87 -26.32
C SER A 875 -15.31 -19.25 -24.93
N PHE A 876 -15.97 -20.42 -24.79
CA PHE A 876 -16.71 -20.81 -23.58
C PHE A 876 -17.69 -19.71 -23.12
N GLY A 877 -18.40 -19.11 -24.07
CA GLY A 877 -19.32 -17.99 -23.82
C GLY A 877 -18.61 -16.81 -23.18
N SER A 878 -17.49 -16.34 -23.76
CA SER A 878 -16.67 -15.26 -23.21
C SER A 878 -16.27 -14.19 -24.25
N SER A 879 -16.03 -12.98 -23.78
CA SER A 879 -15.63 -11.81 -24.58
C SER A 879 -14.72 -10.87 -23.75
N CYS A 880 -14.32 -9.71 -24.28
CA CYS A 880 -13.45 -8.74 -23.60
C CYS A 880 -14.08 -8.11 -22.33
N HIS A 881 -13.28 -7.43 -21.51
CA HIS A 881 -13.73 -6.65 -20.35
C HIS A 881 -13.55 -5.13 -20.48
N GLY A 882 -12.85 -4.65 -21.51
CA GLY A 882 -12.62 -3.23 -21.73
C GLY A 882 -11.67 -2.95 -22.89
N ALA A 883 -11.11 -1.75 -22.94
CA ALA A 883 -10.18 -1.34 -24.00
C ALA A 883 -8.82 -2.08 -23.99
N GLY A 884 -8.36 -2.57 -22.84
CA GLY A 884 -6.97 -3.02 -22.67
C GLY A 884 -5.98 -1.84 -22.69
N ARG A 885 -4.94 -1.92 -21.85
CA ARG A 885 -4.02 -0.79 -21.68
C ARG A 885 -2.82 -0.90 -22.64
N LYS A 886 -2.52 0.17 -23.39
CA LYS A 886 -1.36 0.20 -24.32
C LYS A 886 -0.20 1.08 -23.86
N MET A 887 -0.49 2.08 -23.02
CA MET A 887 0.49 2.97 -22.42
C MET A 887 0.53 2.74 -20.90
N SER A 888 1.70 2.76 -20.27
CA SER A 888 1.73 3.00 -18.83
C SER A 888 1.08 4.35 -18.52
N ARG A 889 0.50 4.51 -17.33
CA ARG A 889 -0.11 5.79 -16.90
C ARG A 889 0.89 6.97 -16.94
N HIS A 890 2.20 6.71 -17.06
CA HIS A 890 3.21 7.74 -17.33
C HIS A 890 3.14 8.31 -18.72
N GLN A 891 3.11 7.42 -19.71
CA GLN A 891 3.03 7.79 -21.11
C GLN A 891 1.70 8.55 -21.31
N ALA A 892 0.65 8.19 -20.57
CA ALA A 892 -0.55 9.01 -20.38
C ALA A 892 -0.25 10.40 -19.78
N LYS A 893 0.10 10.50 -18.49
CA LYS A 893 0.34 11.78 -17.78
C LYS A 893 1.29 12.72 -18.50
N ARG A 894 2.34 12.19 -19.13
CA ARG A 894 3.33 12.95 -19.90
C ARG A 894 2.75 13.53 -21.19
N VAL A 895 1.89 12.80 -21.89
CA VAL A 895 1.17 13.30 -23.09
C VAL A 895 0.00 14.22 -22.69
N ALA A 896 -0.55 14.05 -21.49
CA ALA A 896 -1.55 14.94 -20.90
C ALA A 896 -0.98 16.24 -20.28
N ARG A 897 0.34 16.37 -20.09
CA ARG A 897 0.96 17.41 -19.24
C ARG A 897 0.70 18.85 -19.70
N GLU A 898 0.80 19.12 -21.01
CA GLU A 898 0.55 20.45 -21.60
C GLU A 898 -0.93 20.67 -21.94
N ARG A 899 -1.72 19.60 -21.84
CA ARG A 899 -3.15 19.58 -22.08
C ARG A 899 -3.91 19.95 -20.82
N ASN A 900 -5.17 20.27 -20.96
CA ASN A 900 -6.07 20.46 -19.82
C ASN A 900 -7.25 19.53 -20.02
N LEU A 901 -7.04 18.23 -19.77
CA LEU A 901 -8.03 17.21 -20.07
C LEU A 901 -9.39 17.49 -19.43
N VAL A 902 -9.45 18.03 -18.21
CA VAL A 902 -10.73 18.44 -17.58
C VAL A 902 -11.45 19.54 -18.40
N LYS A 903 -10.70 20.49 -18.98
CA LYS A 903 -11.25 21.53 -19.86
C LYS A 903 -11.57 21.00 -21.26
N GLU A 904 -10.71 20.19 -21.86
CA GLU A 904 -10.94 19.58 -23.20
C GLU A 904 -12.13 18.62 -23.18
N LEU A 905 -12.30 17.86 -22.08
CA LEU A 905 -13.47 17.04 -21.85
C LEU A 905 -14.70 17.91 -21.64
N ALA A 906 -14.63 18.99 -20.85
CA ALA A 906 -15.77 19.92 -20.67
C ALA A 906 -16.14 20.67 -21.96
N GLU A 907 -15.19 21.04 -22.81
CA GLU A 907 -15.39 21.61 -24.16
C GLU A 907 -16.03 20.59 -25.13
N ARG A 908 -15.89 19.29 -24.82
CA ARG A 908 -16.59 18.18 -25.48
C ARG A 908 -17.85 17.72 -24.72
N GLY A 909 -18.31 18.49 -23.73
CA GLY A 909 -19.55 18.25 -22.97
C GLY A 909 -19.41 17.28 -21.78
N ILE A 910 -18.21 16.84 -21.42
CA ILE A 910 -17.94 15.81 -20.40
C ILE A 910 -17.45 16.46 -19.10
N LEU A 911 -18.25 16.41 -18.04
CA LEU A 911 -17.93 16.97 -16.72
C LEU A 911 -17.22 15.96 -15.83
N VAL A 912 -15.90 16.08 -15.71
CA VAL A 912 -15.11 15.26 -14.79
C VAL A 912 -15.22 15.77 -13.35
N ARG A 913 -15.30 14.84 -12.39
CA ARG A 913 -15.06 14.99 -10.95
C ARG A 913 -14.10 13.90 -10.54
N ALA A 914 -12.97 14.28 -9.96
CA ALA A 914 -12.01 13.31 -9.47
C ALA A 914 -11.46 13.78 -8.13
N ALA A 915 -10.98 12.82 -7.32
CA ALA A 915 -10.18 13.12 -6.13
C ALA A 915 -9.08 14.15 -6.44
N THR A 916 -8.38 13.99 -7.58
CA THR A 916 -7.48 15.00 -8.13
C THR A 916 -7.48 15.07 -9.65
N ARG A 917 -6.91 16.14 -10.20
CA ARG A 917 -6.59 16.24 -11.64
C ARG A 917 -5.57 15.19 -12.08
N ALA A 918 -4.56 14.85 -11.27
CA ALA A 918 -3.58 13.83 -11.66
C ALA A 918 -4.26 12.48 -11.94
N THR A 919 -5.29 12.13 -11.17
CA THR A 919 -6.09 10.91 -11.36
C THR A 919 -6.86 10.89 -12.69
N VAL A 920 -7.18 12.08 -13.25
CA VAL A 920 -7.77 12.26 -14.60
C VAL A 920 -6.69 12.02 -15.66
N ASP A 921 -5.52 12.64 -15.48
CA ASP A 921 -4.41 12.58 -16.43
C ASP A 921 -3.77 11.17 -16.55
N GLU A 922 -4.00 10.25 -15.59
CA GLU A 922 -3.67 8.80 -15.68
C GLU A 922 -4.44 8.06 -16.77
N GLU A 923 -5.74 8.32 -16.85
CA GLU A 923 -6.68 7.51 -17.61
C GLU A 923 -7.11 8.23 -18.89
N MET A 924 -6.21 9.04 -19.46
CA MET A 924 -6.46 9.72 -20.73
C MET A 924 -6.81 8.70 -21.84
N PRO A 925 -7.70 9.03 -22.78
CA PRO A 925 -8.16 8.10 -23.80
C PRO A 925 -7.02 7.41 -24.56
N GLU A 926 -5.99 8.18 -24.91
CA GLU A 926 -4.82 7.75 -25.65
C GLU A 926 -3.99 6.69 -24.92
N ALA A 927 -4.17 6.52 -23.60
CA ALA A 927 -3.43 5.55 -22.80
C ALA A 927 -3.89 4.10 -23.01
N TYR A 928 -5.12 3.92 -23.49
CA TYR A 928 -5.73 2.62 -23.78
C TYR A 928 -5.64 2.33 -25.28
N LYS A 929 -5.83 1.07 -25.69
CA LYS A 929 -6.14 0.78 -27.12
C LYS A 929 -7.44 1.52 -27.47
N ASP A 930 -7.78 1.66 -28.75
CA ASP A 930 -9.16 2.08 -29.04
C ASP A 930 -10.11 0.92 -28.76
N VAL A 931 -11.10 1.17 -27.90
CA VAL A 931 -12.09 0.15 -27.54
C VAL A 931 -12.95 -0.22 -28.76
N SER A 932 -13.07 0.66 -29.76
CA SER A 932 -13.67 0.29 -31.05
C SER A 932 -12.90 -0.83 -31.75
N VAL A 933 -11.57 -0.78 -31.77
CA VAL A 933 -10.70 -1.80 -32.39
C VAL A 933 -10.78 -3.14 -31.65
N VAL A 934 -10.89 -3.13 -30.32
CA VAL A 934 -11.16 -4.33 -29.50
C VAL A 934 -12.54 -4.91 -29.82
N VAL A 935 -13.56 -4.06 -29.88
CA VAL A 935 -14.96 -4.45 -30.17
C VAL A 935 -15.13 -4.93 -31.61
N GLU A 936 -14.39 -4.39 -32.57
CA GLU A 936 -14.33 -4.86 -33.94
C GLU A 936 -13.65 -6.22 -34.06
N ALA A 937 -12.59 -6.47 -33.30
CA ALA A 937 -12.01 -7.80 -33.20
C ALA A 937 -12.98 -8.81 -32.55
N VAL A 938 -13.72 -8.42 -31.51
CA VAL A 938 -14.80 -9.23 -30.90
C VAL A 938 -15.90 -9.55 -31.92
N GLN A 939 -16.37 -8.56 -32.69
CA GLN A 939 -17.45 -8.75 -33.67
C GLN A 939 -16.99 -9.52 -34.91
N GLY A 940 -15.76 -9.29 -35.39
CA GLY A 940 -15.18 -10.01 -36.51
C GLY A 940 -14.82 -11.46 -36.18
N ALA A 941 -14.37 -11.74 -34.96
CA ALA A 941 -14.31 -13.10 -34.41
C ALA A 941 -15.71 -13.68 -34.15
N GLY A 942 -16.71 -12.83 -33.94
CA GLY A 942 -18.11 -13.20 -33.67
C GLY A 942 -18.37 -13.64 -32.23
N ILE A 943 -17.47 -13.33 -31.29
CA ILE A 943 -17.59 -13.62 -29.85
C ILE A 943 -18.36 -12.53 -29.07
N GLY A 944 -19.04 -11.66 -29.81
CA GLY A 944 -19.98 -10.65 -29.33
C GLY A 944 -20.50 -9.81 -30.51
N ARG A 945 -21.74 -9.33 -30.46
CA ARG A 945 -22.35 -8.44 -31.47
C ARG A 945 -22.53 -7.04 -30.87
N LYS A 946 -22.13 -5.97 -31.57
CA LYS A 946 -22.38 -4.58 -31.12
C LYS A 946 -23.88 -4.33 -30.98
N VAL A 947 -24.29 -3.71 -29.86
CA VAL A 947 -25.68 -3.27 -29.64
C VAL A 947 -25.74 -1.74 -29.57
N ALA A 948 -24.95 -1.12 -28.70
CA ALA A 948 -24.94 0.33 -28.53
C ALA A 948 -23.54 0.88 -28.26
N ARG A 949 -23.27 2.11 -28.72
CA ARG A 949 -22.16 2.95 -28.24
C ARG A 949 -22.69 3.92 -27.21
N LEU A 950 -22.01 4.01 -26.06
CA LEU A 950 -22.30 4.93 -24.97
C LEU A 950 -21.21 6.01 -24.92
N ARG A 951 -21.56 7.30 -24.83
CA ARG A 951 -20.60 8.40 -24.66
C ARG A 951 -20.73 9.04 -23.28
N PRO A 952 -19.63 9.36 -22.58
CA PRO A 952 -19.69 10.00 -21.26
C PRO A 952 -20.26 11.43 -21.31
N LEU A 953 -20.82 11.83 -20.18
CA LEU A 953 -21.30 13.19 -19.84
C LEU A 953 -20.79 13.63 -18.46
N ILE A 954 -20.66 12.69 -17.53
CA ILE A 954 -20.12 12.93 -16.19
C ILE A 954 -19.18 11.78 -15.89
N VAL A 955 -17.99 12.06 -15.37
CA VAL A 955 -17.00 11.05 -14.97
C VAL A 955 -16.62 11.31 -13.52
N VAL A 956 -16.93 10.39 -12.61
CA VAL A 956 -16.61 10.45 -11.17
C VAL A 956 -15.47 9.45 -10.90
N LYS A 957 -14.33 9.91 -10.38
CA LYS A 957 -13.12 9.07 -10.21
C LYS A 957 -12.40 9.24 -8.88
N GLY A 958 -11.79 8.16 -8.39
CA GLY A 958 -10.99 8.13 -7.16
C GLY A 958 -9.51 7.88 -7.40
#